data_AF-A0A673C6S5-F1
#
_entry.id   AF-A0A673C6S5-F1
#
_cell.length_a   1.000
_cell.length_b   1.000
_cell.length_c   1.000
_cell.angle_alpha   90.00
_cell.angle_beta   90.00
_cell.angle_gamma   90.00
#
_symmetry.space_group_name_H-M   'P 1'
#
loop_
_entity.id
_entity.type
_entity.pdbx_description
1 polymer ?
#
loop_
_entity_poly.entity_id
_entity_poly.type
_entity_poly.pdbx_seq_one_letter_code
_entity_poly.pdbx_strand_id
1 'polypeptide(L)'
;MNLIRGNLLPSARLWITTRPAAANQIPAQCVDMVTEVRGFTDPQKEEYFRKRFTDEEQTNTIISHIKRSRSVHIMCHIPVFCWITATVLEDVLKTTDRRQLPKTLTQMYIHFLVVQAKVKNIKYDGRSETDPYWSPETRKMIESLGKLAFEQLKKGNLIFYESDLTECGIDISSASVYSGVFTQVFREERGLYQDQRFCFIHLSVQEFLSALHVHQTFTNTGVNLLSKKPSVRSKLSKVKPAQFYQTAVDQALQSPNGHLDLFLRFLLGLSLPTGERLLQSLVKPTGTSSKTNQKTVEYIKQKISGNVSAERIINLFHCLNELEDGSLVDQIQKNLRSERLSTEQLSPAQWSALAFILLSSEKDLDVFDLNKYSASEEVLLRLLPVVKASNKTLLSSCNLSDRSCEGLSSVLRSQSSSLRHVDLSNNDLKDSGVKILSDGLKSSGCRLETLRLSGCLITEEGCSSLVSALRSNPSCLRLLDVSYNHPGASGQELSALLEDPHWTLDTLRLEPGGVRWLKPGLRKYFCELTLDPNTANRRLQLSENNKKVKRVFEVQSYPDHQDRFESHPQLMSSTGLTGRCYWEVECSGDVNIAVTYRGIRRKGNSTDCRFGFNDQSWSLWCYGRYSVCHNNYTTLPQSSSSSSSSSSSSSSSSSSSGTVSVYVDHPAGSVSFYRVSSDKLIHIHTFKTTFTEPLFVGFRLNDSNSSVSLCDV
;
A
#
# COMPACT_ATOMS: atom_id res chain seq x y z
N MET A 1 -13.36 -36.35 28.91
CA MET A 1 -13.38 -37.37 27.84
C MET A 1 -14.50 -38.40 27.97
N ASN A 2 -14.76 -39.00 29.14
CA ASN A 2 -15.84 -40.00 29.27
C ASN A 2 -17.25 -39.45 28.96
N LEU A 3 -17.55 -38.19 29.32
CA LEU A 3 -18.78 -37.51 28.91
C LEU A 3 -18.85 -37.36 27.38
N ILE A 4 -17.79 -36.83 26.75
CA ILE A 4 -17.70 -36.62 25.29
C ILE A 4 -17.84 -37.93 24.51
N ARG A 5 -17.28 -39.03 25.03
CA ARG A 5 -17.38 -40.36 24.40
C ARG A 5 -18.71 -41.06 24.69
N GLY A 6 -19.59 -40.49 25.52
CA GLY A 6 -20.85 -41.12 25.92
C GLY A 6 -20.71 -42.26 26.93
N ASN A 7 -19.53 -42.49 27.50
CA ASN A 7 -19.31 -43.51 28.54
C ASN A 7 -19.99 -43.16 29.87
N LEU A 8 -20.22 -41.86 30.11
CA LEU A 8 -20.91 -41.30 31.25
C LEU A 8 -22.03 -40.41 30.72
N LEU A 9 -23.26 -40.58 31.22
CA LEU A 9 -24.46 -39.84 30.80
C LEU A 9 -24.71 -39.89 29.28
N PRO A 10 -24.94 -41.08 28.69
CA PRO A 10 -25.00 -41.27 27.23
C PRO A 10 -26.12 -40.47 26.53
N SER A 11 -27.18 -40.09 27.25
CA SER A 11 -28.30 -39.30 26.70
C SER A 11 -28.12 -37.79 26.87
N ALA A 12 -27.06 -37.34 27.54
CA ALA A 12 -26.82 -35.91 27.75
C ALA A 12 -26.28 -35.25 26.48
N ARG A 13 -26.84 -34.08 26.14
CA ARG A 13 -26.33 -33.26 25.04
C ARG A 13 -25.23 -32.34 25.57
N LEU A 14 -24.09 -32.34 24.90
CA LEU A 14 -22.92 -31.55 25.27
C LEU A 14 -22.72 -30.42 24.26
N TRP A 15 -22.67 -29.18 24.74
CA TRP A 15 -22.18 -28.05 23.96
C TRP A 15 -20.76 -27.71 24.39
N ILE A 16 -19.82 -27.78 23.45
CA ILE A 16 -18.41 -27.57 23.69
C ILE A 16 -17.97 -26.34 22.90
N THR A 17 -17.57 -25.29 23.60
CA THR A 17 -16.91 -24.13 22.98
C THR A 17 -15.40 -24.31 23.05
N THR A 18 -14.71 -24.20 21.92
CA THR A 18 -13.25 -24.38 21.86
C THR A 18 -12.62 -23.49 20.79
N ARG A 19 -11.31 -23.24 20.89
CA ARG A 19 -10.55 -22.57 19.83
C ARG A 19 -10.34 -23.52 18.66
N PRO A 20 -10.25 -23.04 17.40
CA PRO A 20 -10.03 -23.91 16.24
C PRO A 20 -8.82 -24.84 16.39
N ALA A 21 -7.71 -24.34 16.95
CA ALA A 21 -6.49 -25.12 17.17
C ALA A 21 -6.66 -26.30 18.15
N ALA A 22 -7.65 -26.25 19.05
CA ALA A 22 -7.94 -27.31 20.03
C ALA A 22 -9.14 -28.17 19.63
N ALA A 23 -9.91 -27.78 18.61
CA ALA A 23 -11.06 -28.55 18.11
C ALA A 23 -10.64 -29.94 17.61
N ASN A 24 -9.48 -30.04 16.97
CA ASN A 24 -8.94 -31.29 16.44
C ASN A 24 -8.61 -32.34 17.52
N GLN A 25 -8.58 -31.96 18.80
CA GLN A 25 -8.39 -32.89 19.92
C GLN A 25 -9.68 -33.63 20.31
N ILE A 26 -10.83 -33.16 19.84
CA ILE A 26 -12.12 -33.82 20.03
C ILE A 26 -12.30 -34.84 18.90
N PRO A 27 -12.50 -36.14 19.20
CA PRO A 27 -12.71 -37.14 18.17
C PRO A 27 -13.91 -36.77 17.29
N ALA A 28 -13.72 -36.68 15.97
CA ALA A 28 -14.76 -36.26 15.04
C ALA A 28 -16.03 -37.12 15.12
N GLN A 29 -15.86 -38.42 15.41
CA GLN A 29 -16.94 -39.38 15.63
C GLN A 29 -17.83 -39.09 16.85
N CYS A 30 -17.41 -38.19 17.74
CA CYS A 30 -18.18 -37.76 18.92
C CYS A 30 -18.83 -36.38 18.72
N VAL A 31 -18.85 -35.83 17.50
CA VAL A 31 -19.34 -34.47 17.22
C VAL A 31 -20.42 -34.53 16.14
N ASP A 32 -21.67 -34.24 16.53
CA ASP A 32 -22.80 -34.22 15.59
C ASP A 32 -22.87 -32.93 14.76
N MET A 33 -22.48 -31.80 15.35
CA MET A 33 -22.58 -30.48 14.73
C MET A 33 -21.40 -29.59 15.12
N VAL A 34 -20.89 -28.85 14.14
CA VAL A 34 -19.83 -27.86 14.33
C VAL A 34 -20.32 -26.51 13.82
N THR A 35 -20.28 -25.50 14.69
CA THR A 35 -20.62 -24.13 14.35
C THR A 35 -19.42 -23.23 14.61
N GLU A 36 -18.98 -22.50 13.59
CA GLU A 36 -17.92 -21.51 13.71
C GLU A 36 -18.48 -20.15 14.12
N VAL A 37 -18.09 -19.66 15.30
CA VAL A 37 -18.44 -18.30 15.74
C VAL A 37 -17.44 -17.31 15.15
N ARG A 38 -17.84 -16.62 14.07
CA ARG A 38 -16.94 -15.75 13.30
C ARG A 38 -16.73 -14.36 13.92
N GLY A 39 -17.73 -13.79 14.58
CA GLY A 39 -17.66 -12.43 15.15
C GLY A 39 -18.56 -11.44 14.40
N PHE A 40 -18.27 -10.14 14.54
CA PHE A 40 -19.07 -9.06 13.94
C PHE A 40 -18.67 -8.75 12.51
N THR A 41 -19.66 -8.73 11.63
CA THR A 41 -19.57 -8.14 10.28
C THR A 41 -19.41 -6.61 10.36
N ASP A 42 -18.96 -5.97 9.28
CA ASP A 42 -18.77 -4.50 9.27
C ASP A 42 -20.04 -3.71 9.65
N PRO A 43 -21.25 -4.07 9.17
CA PRO A 43 -22.48 -3.44 9.63
C PRO A 43 -22.74 -3.66 11.13
N GLN A 44 -22.47 -4.86 11.66
CA GLN A 44 -22.67 -5.17 13.08
C GLN A 44 -21.67 -4.41 13.98
N LYS A 45 -20.45 -4.15 13.50
CA LYS A 45 -19.49 -3.28 14.21
C LYS A 45 -20.08 -1.89 14.38
N GLU A 46 -20.58 -1.29 13.31
CA GLU A 46 -21.22 0.03 13.36
C GLU A 46 -22.45 0.04 14.27
N GLU A 47 -23.30 -0.97 14.16
CA GLU A 47 -24.47 -1.15 15.01
C GLU A 47 -24.10 -1.18 16.50
N TYR A 48 -23.04 -1.93 16.85
CA TYR A 48 -22.55 -1.98 18.23
C TYR A 48 -22.19 -0.58 18.76
N PHE A 49 -21.41 0.20 18.00
CA PHE A 49 -21.00 1.54 18.44
C PHE A 49 -22.18 2.51 18.50
N ARG A 50 -23.13 2.44 17.55
CA ARG A 50 -24.37 3.22 17.59
C ARG A 50 -25.26 2.87 18.78
N LYS A 51 -25.28 1.61 19.22
CA LYS A 51 -26.03 1.19 20.42
C LYS A 51 -25.32 1.59 21.72
N ARG A 52 -23.99 1.72 21.70
CA ARG A 52 -23.17 1.98 22.90
C ARG A 52 -23.10 3.46 23.28
N PHE A 53 -23.24 4.36 22.31
CA PHE A 53 -23.12 5.80 22.49
C PHE A 53 -24.44 6.48 22.12
N THR A 54 -24.88 7.44 22.95
CA THR A 54 -26.12 8.19 22.74
C THR A 54 -25.94 9.45 21.90
N ASP A 55 -24.73 10.02 21.90
CA ASP A 55 -24.39 11.23 21.14
C ASP A 55 -24.02 10.87 19.70
N GLU A 56 -24.77 11.42 18.74
CA GLU A 56 -24.62 11.08 17.32
C GLU A 56 -23.31 11.61 16.70
N GLU A 57 -22.86 12.82 17.08
CA GLU A 57 -21.62 13.41 16.57
C GLU A 57 -20.40 12.62 17.08
N GLN A 58 -20.42 12.27 18.36
CA GLN A 58 -19.41 11.43 19.00
C GLN A 58 -19.37 10.05 18.36
N THR A 59 -20.53 9.44 18.14
CA THR A 59 -20.65 8.11 17.51
C THR A 59 -20.08 8.10 16.10
N ASN A 60 -20.44 9.10 15.28
CA ASN A 60 -19.94 9.23 13.92
C ASN A 60 -18.41 9.47 13.90
N THR A 61 -17.89 10.25 14.85
CA THR A 61 -16.45 10.46 15.04
C THR A 61 -15.72 9.15 15.38
N ILE A 62 -16.27 8.35 16.30
CA ILE A 62 -15.73 7.05 16.69
C ILE A 62 -15.73 6.07 15.51
N ILE A 63 -16.85 5.93 14.81
CA ILE A 63 -16.98 5.03 13.66
C ILE A 63 -15.99 5.45 12.56
N SER A 64 -15.88 6.75 12.29
CA SER A 64 -14.92 7.29 11.31
C SER A 64 -13.47 6.98 11.70
N HIS A 65 -13.10 7.21 12.97
CA HIS A 65 -11.75 6.89 13.45
C HIS A 65 -11.43 5.40 13.37
N ILE A 66 -12.37 4.54 13.74
CA ILE A 66 -12.20 3.08 13.65
C ILE A 66 -12.02 2.67 12.19
N LYS A 67 -12.85 3.17 11.27
CA LYS A 67 -12.72 2.86 9.83
C LYS A 67 -11.35 3.28 9.27
N ARG A 68 -10.83 4.42 9.72
CA ARG A 68 -9.50 4.92 9.33
C ARG A 68 -8.35 4.11 9.93
N SER A 69 -8.48 3.65 11.19
CA SER A 69 -7.50 2.75 11.80
C SER A 69 -7.80 1.30 11.44
N ARG A 70 -7.27 0.85 10.30
CA ARG A 70 -7.55 -0.48 9.76
C ARG A 70 -7.18 -1.61 10.72
N SER A 71 -6.10 -1.47 11.49
CA SER A 71 -5.73 -2.42 12.56
C SER A 71 -6.82 -2.53 13.62
N VAL A 72 -7.34 -1.41 14.14
CA VAL A 72 -8.43 -1.41 15.14
C VAL A 72 -9.72 -1.96 14.53
N HIS A 73 -10.03 -1.58 13.29
CA HIS A 73 -11.20 -2.07 12.56
C HIS A 73 -11.23 -3.59 12.35
N ILE A 74 -10.06 -4.19 12.02
CA ILE A 74 -9.91 -5.64 11.88
C ILE A 74 -10.11 -6.32 13.24
N MET A 75 -9.50 -5.79 14.30
CA MET A 75 -9.63 -6.38 15.64
C MET A 75 -11.06 -6.32 16.18
N CYS A 76 -11.82 -5.25 15.86
CA CYS A 76 -13.24 -5.11 16.19
C CYS A 76 -14.15 -6.16 15.52
N HIS A 77 -13.62 -7.06 14.67
CA HIS A 77 -14.34 -8.27 14.30
C HIS A 77 -14.66 -9.15 15.51
N ILE A 78 -13.80 -9.14 16.53
CA ILE A 78 -14.02 -9.86 17.78
C ILE A 78 -14.70 -8.91 18.78
N PRO A 79 -15.91 -9.23 19.31
CA PRO A 79 -16.71 -8.32 20.13
C PRO A 79 -16.02 -7.71 21.35
N VAL A 80 -15.10 -8.43 22.00
CA VAL A 80 -14.35 -7.91 23.15
C VAL A 80 -13.51 -6.67 22.78
N PHE A 81 -13.00 -6.60 21.54
CA PHE A 81 -12.25 -5.43 21.08
C PHE A 81 -13.18 -4.25 20.82
N CYS A 82 -14.43 -4.46 20.38
CA CYS A 82 -15.42 -3.39 20.33
C CYS A 82 -15.68 -2.80 21.72
N TRP A 83 -15.75 -3.64 22.75
CA TRP A 83 -15.89 -3.20 24.13
C TRP A 83 -14.66 -2.43 24.64
N ILE A 84 -13.45 -2.93 24.42
CA ILE A 84 -12.20 -2.24 24.77
C ILE A 84 -12.12 -0.88 24.07
N THR A 85 -12.31 -0.87 22.74
CA THR A 85 -12.24 0.35 21.91
C THR A 85 -13.31 1.36 22.33
N ALA A 86 -14.55 0.94 22.57
CA ALA A 86 -15.59 1.85 23.06
C ALA A 86 -15.21 2.46 24.42
N THR A 87 -14.74 1.63 25.36
CA THR A 87 -14.33 2.08 26.70
C THR A 87 -13.21 3.12 26.63
N VAL A 88 -12.20 2.88 25.78
CA VAL A 88 -11.07 3.79 25.58
C VAL A 88 -11.49 5.10 24.92
N LEU A 89 -12.21 5.01 23.80
CA LEU A 89 -12.60 6.20 23.04
C LEU A 89 -13.59 7.07 23.82
N GLU A 90 -14.42 6.47 24.67
CA GLU A 90 -15.29 7.21 25.59
C GLU A 90 -14.50 8.09 26.56
N ASP A 91 -13.46 7.56 27.21
CA ASP A 91 -12.63 8.31 28.17
C ASP A 91 -11.78 9.38 27.46
N VAL A 92 -11.17 9.03 26.32
CA VAL A 92 -10.30 9.96 25.57
C VAL A 92 -11.10 11.16 25.05
N LEU A 93 -12.31 10.94 24.55
CA LEU A 93 -13.18 12.02 24.03
C LEU A 93 -13.75 12.91 25.13
N LYS A 94 -13.83 12.45 26.38
CA LYS A 94 -14.24 13.27 27.54
C LYS A 94 -13.12 14.19 28.03
N THR A 95 -11.86 13.82 27.85
CA THR A 95 -10.72 14.41 28.59
C THR A 95 -9.78 15.29 27.75
N THR A 96 -9.84 15.26 26.41
CA THR A 96 -8.84 15.92 25.55
C THR A 96 -9.47 16.71 24.40
N ASP A 97 -8.80 17.81 23.99
CA ASP A 97 -8.98 18.46 22.68
C ASP A 97 -8.92 17.36 21.60
N ARG A 98 -9.88 17.34 20.66
CA ARG A 98 -10.24 16.22 19.74
C ARG A 98 -9.10 15.71 18.80
N ARG A 99 -7.83 16.08 19.04
CA ARG A 99 -6.73 16.09 18.06
C ARG A 99 -5.93 14.78 17.95
N GLN A 100 -5.88 13.88 18.93
CA GLN A 100 -5.09 12.63 18.80
C GLN A 100 -5.78 11.41 19.43
N LEU A 101 -6.69 10.80 18.66
CA LEU A 101 -7.20 9.48 19.00
C LEU A 101 -6.12 8.40 18.82
N PRO A 102 -5.97 7.47 19.76
CA PRO A 102 -5.06 6.32 19.65
C PRO A 102 -5.23 5.55 18.33
N LYS A 103 -4.11 5.35 17.63
CA LYS A 103 -4.06 4.79 16.27
C LYS A 103 -3.65 3.33 16.22
N THR A 104 -2.74 2.93 17.11
CA THR A 104 -2.19 1.56 17.16
C THR A 104 -2.90 0.71 18.21
N LEU A 105 -2.75 -0.61 18.11
CA LEU A 105 -3.33 -1.53 19.08
C LEU A 105 -2.63 -1.37 20.43
N THR A 106 -1.32 -1.10 20.46
CA THR A 106 -0.61 -0.85 21.71
C THR A 106 -1.10 0.41 22.39
N GLN A 107 -1.33 1.50 21.64
CA GLN A 107 -1.89 2.73 22.20
C GLN A 107 -3.29 2.48 22.78
N MET A 108 -4.15 1.72 22.08
CA MET A 108 -5.45 1.28 22.61
C MET A 108 -5.33 0.60 23.98
N TYR A 109 -4.39 -0.35 24.13
CA TYR A 109 -4.24 -1.11 25.38
C TYR A 109 -3.59 -0.30 26.50
N ILE A 110 -2.68 0.63 26.18
CA ILE A 110 -2.13 1.58 27.15
C ILE A 110 -3.25 2.44 27.72
N HIS A 111 -4.08 3.04 26.87
CA HIS A 111 -5.23 3.82 27.31
C HIS A 111 -6.24 2.96 28.07
N PHE A 112 -6.50 1.73 27.62
CA PHE A 112 -7.37 0.81 28.33
C PHE A 112 -6.88 0.57 29.76
N LEU A 113 -5.59 0.31 29.95
CA LEU A 113 -5.00 0.12 31.27
C LEU A 113 -5.13 1.38 32.15
N VAL A 114 -4.92 2.56 31.59
CA VAL A 114 -5.11 3.85 32.28
C VAL A 114 -6.56 4.03 32.72
N VAL A 115 -7.54 3.71 31.86
CA VAL A 115 -8.97 3.78 32.19
C VAL A 115 -9.29 2.82 33.34
N GLN A 116 -8.78 1.59 33.30
CA GLN A 116 -9.01 0.62 34.39
C GLN A 116 -8.39 1.08 35.71
N ALA A 117 -7.19 1.69 35.68
CA ALA A 117 -6.56 2.28 36.86
C ALA A 117 -7.39 3.42 37.45
N LYS A 118 -7.90 4.35 36.61
CA LYS A 118 -8.81 5.43 37.04
C LYS A 118 -10.07 4.88 37.69
N VAL A 119 -10.74 3.93 37.03
CA VAL A 119 -11.99 3.31 37.53
C VAL A 119 -11.76 2.67 38.90
N LYS A 120 -10.63 1.97 39.09
CA LYS A 120 -10.28 1.36 40.37
C LYS A 120 -10.04 2.42 41.46
N ASN A 121 -9.25 3.45 41.16
CA ASN A 121 -8.94 4.52 42.12
C ASN A 121 -10.21 5.25 42.59
N ILE A 122 -11.15 5.52 41.67
CA ILE A 122 -12.40 6.22 41.99
C ILE A 122 -13.36 5.31 42.77
N LYS A 123 -13.57 4.07 42.30
CA LYS A 123 -14.58 3.17 42.89
C LYS A 123 -14.18 2.56 44.23
N TYR A 124 -12.89 2.29 44.44
CA TYR A 124 -12.43 1.49 45.58
C TYR A 124 -11.45 2.23 46.49
N ASP A 125 -10.66 3.18 45.97
CA ASP A 125 -9.70 3.93 46.78
C ASP A 125 -10.23 5.31 47.21
N GLY A 126 -11.46 5.69 46.80
CA GLY A 126 -12.09 6.97 47.15
C GLY A 126 -11.37 8.22 46.63
N ARG A 127 -10.57 8.09 45.57
CA ARG A 127 -9.74 9.16 44.99
C ARG A 127 -10.50 10.01 43.97
N SER A 128 -10.06 11.26 43.78
CA SER A 128 -10.66 12.21 42.81
C SER A 128 -10.21 11.90 41.38
N GLU A 129 -11.02 12.27 40.38
CA GLU A 129 -10.65 12.21 38.95
C GLU A 129 -9.40 13.04 38.62
N THR A 130 -9.07 14.03 39.46
CA THR A 130 -7.89 14.90 39.31
C THR A 130 -6.60 14.29 39.86
N ASP A 131 -6.66 13.19 40.59
CA ASP A 131 -5.49 12.55 41.20
C ASP A 131 -4.63 11.83 40.15
N PRO A 132 -3.30 11.69 40.37
CA PRO A 132 -2.45 10.88 39.50
C PRO A 132 -3.02 9.47 39.37
N TYR A 133 -3.25 9.05 38.12
CA TYR A 133 -3.87 7.76 37.80
C TYR A 133 -3.05 6.55 38.30
N TRP A 134 -1.75 6.72 38.55
CA TRP A 134 -0.87 5.67 39.06
C TRP A 134 -0.52 5.87 40.54
N SER A 135 -1.28 5.23 41.44
CA SER A 135 -0.88 5.12 42.85
C SER A 135 0.25 4.10 43.06
N PRO A 136 1.03 4.17 44.17
CA PRO A 136 2.00 3.13 44.50
C PRO A 136 1.40 1.73 44.57
N GLU A 137 0.18 1.61 45.11
CA GLU A 137 -0.55 0.34 45.23
C GLU A 137 -0.97 -0.19 43.85
N THR A 138 -1.53 0.69 43.01
CA THR A 138 -1.94 0.34 41.64
C THR A 138 -0.74 -0.04 40.78
N ARG A 139 0.40 0.66 40.91
CA ARG A 139 1.66 0.29 40.24
C ARG A 139 2.12 -1.11 40.64
N LYS A 140 2.22 -1.39 41.94
CA LYS A 140 2.65 -2.69 42.45
C LYS A 140 1.76 -3.82 41.94
N MET A 141 0.45 -3.58 41.91
CA MET A 141 -0.50 -4.57 41.40
C MET A 141 -0.34 -4.83 39.90
N ILE A 142 -0.18 -3.79 39.07
CA ILE A 142 0.07 -3.95 37.63
C ILE A 142 1.39 -4.70 37.37
N GLU A 143 2.44 -4.44 38.15
CA GLU A 143 3.71 -5.16 38.07
C GLU A 143 3.53 -6.65 38.38
N SER A 144 2.80 -6.98 39.44
CA SER A 144 2.47 -8.36 39.81
C SER A 144 1.58 -9.06 38.77
N LEU A 145 0.56 -8.39 38.24
CA LEU A 145 -0.29 -8.92 37.17
C LEU A 145 0.50 -9.15 35.88
N GLY A 146 1.42 -8.25 35.54
CA GLY A 146 2.31 -8.40 34.40
C GLY A 146 3.26 -9.59 34.54
N LYS A 147 3.82 -9.81 35.74
CA LYS A 147 4.62 -10.99 36.05
C LYS A 147 3.81 -12.29 35.88
N LEU A 148 2.62 -12.35 36.50
CA LEU A 148 1.71 -13.49 36.37
C LEU A 148 1.37 -13.77 34.90
N ALA A 149 1.01 -12.72 34.16
CA ALA A 149 0.67 -12.82 32.76
C ALA A 149 1.80 -13.45 31.94
N PHE A 150 3.04 -12.97 32.13
CA PHE A 150 4.21 -13.45 31.38
C PHE A 150 4.56 -14.91 31.71
N GLU A 151 4.59 -15.27 33.00
CA GLU A 151 4.91 -16.64 33.41
C GLU A 151 3.89 -17.64 32.88
N GLN A 152 2.60 -17.29 32.95
CA GLN A 152 1.53 -18.15 32.48
C GLN A 152 1.43 -18.18 30.95
N LEU A 153 1.76 -17.08 30.26
CA LEU A 153 1.87 -17.06 28.80
C LEU A 153 2.96 -18.03 28.33
N LYS A 154 4.11 -18.07 29.01
CA LYS A 154 5.20 -19.03 28.71
C LYS A 154 4.80 -20.48 28.97
N LYS A 155 3.97 -20.73 29.99
CA LYS A 155 3.40 -22.06 30.29
C LYS A 155 2.29 -22.45 29.30
N GLY A 156 1.73 -21.51 28.55
CA GLY A 156 0.58 -21.72 27.67
C GLY A 156 -0.75 -21.80 28.42
N ASN A 157 -0.80 -21.30 29.65
CA ASN A 157 -1.97 -21.35 30.51
C ASN A 157 -2.87 -20.12 30.29
N LEU A 158 -4.18 -20.35 30.31
CA LEU A 158 -5.22 -19.31 30.27
C LEU A 158 -5.97 -19.18 31.61
N ILE A 159 -5.91 -20.24 32.42
CA ILE A 159 -6.55 -20.35 33.73
C ILE A 159 -5.43 -20.59 34.73
N PHE A 160 -5.49 -19.88 35.85
CA PHE A 160 -4.49 -19.91 36.92
C PHE A 160 -5.18 -20.21 38.25
N TYR A 161 -4.39 -20.71 39.20
CA TYR A 161 -4.85 -21.06 40.54
C TYR A 161 -4.32 -20.06 41.57
N GLU A 162 -4.86 -20.12 42.78
CA GLU A 162 -4.42 -19.30 43.91
C GLU A 162 -2.90 -19.41 44.17
N SER A 163 -2.32 -20.60 43.99
CA SER A 163 -0.87 -20.81 44.08
C SER A 163 -0.08 -19.97 43.07
N ASP A 164 -0.60 -19.79 41.85
CA ASP A 164 0.06 -18.97 40.82
C ASP A 164 -0.01 -17.47 41.17
N LEU A 165 -1.12 -17.03 41.77
CA LEU A 165 -1.30 -15.64 42.22
C LEU A 165 -0.32 -15.31 43.36
N THR A 166 -0.23 -16.20 44.35
CA THR A 166 0.64 -16.02 45.53
C THR A 166 2.12 -16.04 45.15
N GLU A 167 2.55 -16.87 44.18
CA GLU A 167 3.91 -16.87 43.61
C GLU A 167 4.27 -15.52 42.94
N CYS A 168 3.26 -14.79 42.46
CA CYS A 168 3.41 -13.46 41.87
C CYS A 168 3.20 -12.31 42.87
N GLY A 169 3.00 -12.63 44.15
CA GLY A 169 2.76 -11.65 45.22
C GLY A 169 1.40 -10.96 45.12
N ILE A 170 0.41 -11.61 44.50
CA ILE A 170 -0.96 -11.11 44.38
C ILE A 170 -1.80 -11.69 45.52
N ASP A 171 -2.35 -10.80 46.33
CA ASP A 171 -3.38 -11.17 47.30
C ASP A 171 -4.75 -11.28 46.61
N ILE A 172 -5.52 -12.32 46.95
CA ILE A 172 -6.81 -12.65 46.31
C ILE A 172 -7.82 -11.53 46.48
N SER A 173 -7.87 -10.93 47.68
CA SER A 173 -8.80 -9.83 47.96
C SER A 173 -8.49 -8.63 47.08
N SER A 174 -7.20 -8.38 46.82
CA SER A 174 -6.71 -7.33 45.93
C SER A 174 -6.97 -7.62 44.44
N ALA A 175 -6.97 -8.89 44.04
CA ALA A 175 -7.22 -9.32 42.65
C ALA A 175 -8.67 -9.13 42.20
N SER A 176 -9.62 -9.28 43.14
CA SER A 176 -11.06 -9.12 42.88
C SER A 176 -11.48 -7.70 42.46
N VAL A 177 -10.65 -6.69 42.76
CA VAL A 177 -10.91 -5.27 42.50
C VAL A 177 -10.63 -4.88 41.05
N TYR A 178 -9.86 -5.68 40.30
CA TYR A 178 -9.47 -5.42 38.91
C TYR A 178 -10.33 -6.19 37.90
N SER A 179 -11.65 -6.25 38.13
CA SER A 179 -12.62 -7.01 37.32
C SER A 179 -12.61 -6.71 35.81
N GLY A 180 -12.16 -5.51 35.41
CA GLY A 180 -12.01 -5.13 34.00
C GLY A 180 -10.75 -5.66 33.30
N VAL A 181 -9.84 -6.31 34.03
CA VAL A 181 -8.58 -6.87 33.52
C VAL A 181 -8.49 -8.37 33.86
N PHE A 182 -8.96 -8.74 35.04
CA PHE A 182 -8.77 -10.01 35.69
C PHE A 182 -10.07 -10.46 36.35
N THR A 183 -10.45 -11.74 36.23
CA THR A 183 -11.71 -12.25 36.78
C THR A 183 -11.58 -13.63 37.41
N GLN A 184 -12.43 -13.90 38.39
CA GLN A 184 -12.62 -15.23 39.00
C GLN A 184 -13.72 -15.97 38.24
N VAL A 185 -13.43 -17.19 37.76
CA VAL A 185 -14.30 -17.89 36.79
C VAL A 185 -15.36 -18.77 37.46
N PHE A 186 -15.05 -19.39 38.60
CA PHE A 186 -15.98 -20.27 39.32
C PHE A 186 -16.16 -19.82 40.77
N ARG A 187 -17.43 -19.73 41.21
CA ARG A 187 -17.85 -19.61 42.62
C ARG A 187 -18.47 -20.93 43.05
N GLU A 188 -17.93 -21.49 44.13
CA GLU A 188 -18.37 -22.65 44.92
C GLU A 188 -19.53 -23.52 44.40
N GLU A 189 -19.23 -24.80 44.11
CA GLU A 189 -20.17 -25.91 44.36
C GLU A 189 -19.65 -26.74 45.54
N ARG A 190 -20.51 -26.97 46.54
CA ARG A 190 -20.20 -27.64 47.81
C ARG A 190 -19.51 -28.99 47.59
N GLY A 191 -18.25 -29.16 48.01
CA GLY A 191 -17.65 -30.49 48.22
C GLY A 191 -16.16 -30.66 47.94
N LEU A 192 -15.37 -30.50 49.00
CA LEU A 192 -14.12 -31.18 49.34
C LEU A 192 -12.77 -30.86 48.68
N TYR A 193 -12.67 -30.19 47.53
CA TYR A 193 -11.42 -29.50 47.10
C TYR A 193 -11.79 -28.35 46.15
N GLN A 194 -11.57 -27.10 46.55
CA GLN A 194 -12.01 -25.90 45.80
C GLN A 194 -10.84 -24.95 45.56
N ASP A 195 -10.00 -25.24 44.57
CA ASP A 195 -9.03 -24.25 44.10
C ASP A 195 -9.77 -23.15 43.33
N GLN A 196 -9.71 -21.91 43.82
CA GLN A 196 -10.24 -20.75 43.09
C GLN A 196 -9.51 -20.60 41.76
N ARG A 197 -10.28 -20.47 40.68
CA ARG A 197 -9.76 -20.36 39.30
C ARG A 197 -9.91 -18.95 38.78
N PHE A 198 -8.83 -18.44 38.21
CA PHE A 198 -8.73 -17.09 37.70
C PHE A 198 -8.31 -17.07 36.23
N CYS A 199 -8.73 -16.04 35.49
CA CYS A 199 -8.23 -15.77 34.17
C CYS A 199 -8.21 -14.26 33.89
N PHE A 200 -7.45 -13.84 32.88
CA PHE A 200 -7.63 -12.51 32.32
C PHE A 200 -8.95 -12.45 31.53
N ILE A 201 -9.56 -11.27 31.45
CA ILE A 201 -10.84 -11.09 30.71
C ILE A 201 -10.73 -11.50 29.24
N HIS A 202 -9.52 -11.45 28.67
CA HIS A 202 -9.20 -11.93 27.34
C HIS A 202 -7.69 -12.20 27.22
N LEU A 203 -7.29 -13.15 26.37
CA LEU A 203 -5.87 -13.49 26.14
C LEU A 203 -5.05 -12.27 25.70
N SER A 204 -5.61 -11.36 24.91
CA SER A 204 -4.92 -10.13 24.51
C SER A 204 -4.47 -9.27 25.70
N VAL A 205 -5.22 -9.29 26.81
CA VAL A 205 -4.88 -8.55 28.03
C VAL A 205 -3.71 -9.21 28.73
N GLN A 206 -3.71 -10.55 28.79
CA GLN A 206 -2.57 -11.31 29.27
C GLN A 206 -1.32 -11.04 28.42
N GLU A 207 -1.42 -11.07 27.09
CA GLU A 207 -0.29 -10.81 26.19
C GLU A 207 0.23 -9.37 26.32
N PHE A 208 -0.67 -8.38 26.44
CA PHE A 208 -0.29 -6.98 26.67
C PHE A 208 0.43 -6.78 27.99
N LEU A 209 -0.11 -7.30 29.10
CA LEU A 209 0.52 -7.19 30.41
C LEU A 209 1.85 -7.95 30.48
N SER A 210 1.95 -9.08 29.78
CA SER A 210 3.21 -9.80 29.61
C SER A 210 4.25 -8.94 28.89
N ALA A 211 3.86 -8.30 27.78
CA ALA A 211 4.74 -7.41 27.02
C ALA A 211 5.17 -6.20 27.85
N LEU A 212 4.25 -5.61 28.61
CA LEU A 212 4.53 -4.51 29.53
C LEU A 212 5.55 -4.93 30.60
N HIS A 213 5.36 -6.08 31.24
CA HIS A 213 6.30 -6.59 32.25
C HIS A 213 7.69 -6.86 31.68
N VAL A 214 7.77 -7.48 30.50
CA VAL A 214 9.03 -7.78 29.82
C VAL A 214 9.75 -6.50 29.42
N HIS A 215 9.03 -5.52 28.85
CA HIS A 215 9.56 -4.22 28.49
C HIS A 215 10.05 -3.45 29.71
N GLN A 216 9.21 -3.32 30.73
CA GLN A 216 9.52 -2.60 31.98
C GLN A 216 10.73 -3.21 32.69
N THR A 217 10.80 -4.54 32.78
CA THR A 217 11.94 -5.24 33.40
C THR A 217 13.24 -4.95 32.65
N PHE A 218 13.22 -5.06 31.31
CA PHE A 218 14.39 -4.77 30.50
C PHE A 218 14.83 -3.31 30.61
N THR A 219 13.89 -2.37 30.54
CA THR A 219 14.15 -0.93 30.66
C THR A 219 14.70 -0.55 32.04
N ASN A 220 14.14 -1.11 33.11
CA ASN A 220 14.52 -0.75 34.48
C ASN A 220 15.82 -1.44 34.95
N THR A 221 16.09 -2.67 34.50
CA THR A 221 17.17 -3.51 35.05
C THR A 221 18.19 -3.99 34.01
N GLY A 222 17.87 -3.92 32.72
CA GLY A 222 18.67 -4.48 31.62
C GLY A 222 18.51 -6.00 31.43
N VAL A 223 17.67 -6.66 32.23
CA VAL A 223 17.48 -8.11 32.19
C VAL A 223 16.58 -8.52 31.01
N ASN A 224 17.07 -9.41 30.15
CA ASN A 224 16.30 -9.99 29.06
C ASN A 224 15.57 -11.28 29.53
N LEU A 225 14.30 -11.13 29.92
CA LEU A 225 13.44 -12.24 30.34
C LEU A 225 13.13 -13.27 29.23
N LEU A 226 13.36 -12.92 27.97
CA LEU A 226 13.12 -13.82 26.83
C LEU A 226 14.27 -14.81 26.62
N SER A 227 15.45 -14.60 27.18
CA SER A 227 16.62 -15.45 26.90
C SER A 227 16.42 -16.93 27.33
N LYS A 228 16.73 -17.89 26.42
CA LYS A 228 16.52 -19.35 26.63
C LYS A 228 17.49 -20.00 27.65
N LYS A 229 18.52 -19.29 28.13
CA LYS A 229 19.50 -19.80 29.11
C LYS A 229 19.61 -18.85 30.29
N PRO A 230 19.00 -19.15 31.45
CA PRO A 230 19.26 -18.42 32.68
C PRO A 230 20.59 -18.92 33.27
N SER A 231 21.72 -18.58 32.64
CA SER A 231 23.03 -18.78 33.27
C SER A 231 23.32 -17.59 34.18
N VAL A 232 23.99 -17.80 35.32
CA VAL A 232 24.42 -16.72 36.22
C VAL A 232 25.26 -15.65 35.49
N ARG A 233 25.97 -16.03 34.41
CA ARG A 233 26.69 -15.11 33.51
C ARG A 233 25.79 -14.23 32.63
N SER A 234 24.59 -14.69 32.26
CA SER A 234 23.62 -13.92 31.44
C SER A 234 22.96 -12.76 32.20
N LYS A 235 22.96 -12.80 33.54
CA LYS A 235 22.47 -11.71 34.39
C LYS A 235 23.45 -10.51 34.43
N LEU A 236 24.71 -10.68 34.02
CA LEU A 236 25.76 -9.65 34.09
C LEU A 236 26.10 -8.97 32.76
N SER A 237 25.67 -9.49 31.60
CA SER A 237 25.92 -8.83 30.31
C SER A 237 24.76 -7.90 29.92
N LYS A 238 25.03 -6.60 29.84
CA LYS A 238 24.06 -5.62 29.33
C LYS A 238 23.81 -5.90 27.84
N VAL A 239 22.69 -6.56 27.52
CA VAL A 239 22.24 -6.78 26.14
C VAL A 239 21.91 -5.43 25.51
N LYS A 240 22.33 -5.20 24.27
CA LYS A 240 22.00 -3.94 23.57
C LYS A 240 20.49 -3.87 23.32
N PRO A 241 19.82 -2.73 23.50
CA PRO A 241 18.37 -2.59 23.29
C PRO A 241 17.86 -3.13 21.94
N ALA A 242 18.59 -2.90 20.85
CA ALA A 242 18.22 -3.44 19.54
C ALA A 242 18.25 -4.98 19.51
N GLN A 243 19.24 -5.61 20.15
CA GLN A 243 19.34 -7.07 20.20
C GLN A 243 18.21 -7.71 21.02
N PHE A 244 17.71 -6.99 22.04
CA PHE A 244 16.57 -7.42 22.84
C PHE A 244 15.31 -7.55 21.98
N TYR A 245 14.94 -6.50 21.25
CA TYR A 245 13.77 -6.54 20.35
C TYR A 245 13.95 -7.52 19.20
N GLN A 246 15.15 -7.63 18.63
CA GLN A 246 15.47 -8.64 17.59
C GLN A 246 15.28 -10.07 18.11
N THR A 247 15.68 -10.34 19.37
CA THR A 247 15.46 -11.65 20.01
C THR A 247 13.97 -11.95 20.15
N ALA A 248 13.15 -10.96 20.49
CA ALA A 248 11.70 -11.12 20.57
C ALA A 248 11.08 -11.46 19.20
N VAL A 249 11.52 -10.77 18.13
CA VAL A 249 11.11 -11.07 16.75
C VAL A 249 11.42 -12.51 16.39
N ASP A 250 12.64 -12.98 16.67
CA ASP A 250 13.04 -14.36 16.36
C ASP A 250 12.25 -15.40 17.15
N GLN A 251 11.89 -15.12 18.41
CA GLN A 251 11.08 -16.03 19.22
C GLN A 251 9.63 -16.13 18.73
N ALA A 252 9.03 -15.02 18.32
CA ALA A 252 7.71 -15.04 17.73
C ALA A 252 7.69 -15.83 16.41
N LEU A 253 8.73 -15.67 15.58
CA LEU A 253 8.86 -16.43 14.33
C LEU A 253 9.11 -17.92 14.55
N GLN A 254 9.80 -18.30 15.64
CA GLN A 254 10.01 -19.70 16.04
C GLN A 254 8.78 -20.32 16.74
N SER A 255 7.76 -19.52 17.06
CA SER A 255 6.56 -20.00 17.75
C SER A 255 5.68 -20.82 16.79
N PRO A 256 5.44 -22.11 17.07
CA PRO A 256 4.77 -23.01 16.12
C PRO A 256 3.31 -22.62 15.85
N ASN A 257 2.62 -22.10 16.86
CA ASN A 257 1.19 -21.73 16.79
C ASN A 257 0.96 -20.21 16.86
N GLY A 258 2.03 -19.40 16.83
CA GLY A 258 1.94 -17.93 16.85
C GLY A 258 1.44 -17.32 18.15
N HIS A 259 1.46 -18.04 19.26
CA HIS A 259 1.03 -17.54 20.57
C HIS A 259 1.85 -16.34 21.11
N LEU A 260 2.90 -15.91 20.42
CA LEU A 260 3.70 -14.73 20.76
C LEU A 260 3.50 -13.57 19.77
N ASP A 261 2.63 -13.72 18.78
CA ASP A 261 2.46 -12.73 17.72
C ASP A 261 1.90 -11.42 18.26
N LEU A 262 0.83 -11.47 19.04
CA LEU A 262 0.21 -10.28 19.63
C LEU A 262 1.07 -9.72 20.77
N PHE A 263 1.71 -10.59 21.57
CA PHE A 263 2.76 -10.19 22.51
C PHE A 263 3.87 -9.36 21.83
N LEU A 264 4.39 -9.80 20.68
CA LEU A 264 5.45 -9.09 19.95
C LEU A 264 4.98 -7.71 19.48
N ARG A 265 3.76 -7.60 18.95
CA ARG A 265 3.16 -6.32 18.53
C ARG A 265 3.17 -5.32 19.69
N PHE A 266 2.66 -5.73 20.86
CA PHE A 266 2.65 -4.89 22.06
C PHE A 266 4.05 -4.53 22.54
N LEU A 267 4.98 -5.49 22.57
CA LEU A 267 6.35 -5.24 23.01
C LEU A 267 7.06 -4.19 22.16
N LEU A 268 6.85 -4.22 20.84
CA LEU A 268 7.42 -3.24 19.92
C LEU A 268 6.68 -1.89 19.98
N GLY A 269 5.36 -1.86 20.09
CA GLY A 269 4.63 -0.61 20.28
C GLY A 269 4.99 0.11 21.59
N LEU A 270 5.32 -0.63 22.64
CA LEU A 270 5.80 -0.09 23.92
C LEU A 270 7.18 0.56 23.81
N SER A 271 7.97 0.26 22.77
CA SER A 271 9.29 0.88 22.55
C SER A 271 9.22 2.28 21.95
N LEU A 272 8.03 2.78 21.61
CA LEU A 272 7.83 4.14 21.11
C LEU A 272 7.66 5.16 22.26
N PRO A 273 8.21 6.37 22.14
CA PRO A 273 8.09 7.43 23.16
C PRO A 273 6.64 7.81 23.50
N THR A 274 5.71 7.65 22.55
CA THR A 274 4.29 7.97 22.73
C THR A 274 3.64 7.11 23.82
N GLY A 275 4.02 5.83 23.90
CA GLY A 275 3.57 4.91 24.95
C GLY A 275 4.22 5.22 26.30
N GLU A 276 5.49 5.61 26.30
CA GLU A 276 6.22 6.01 27.51
C GLU A 276 5.57 7.22 28.20
N ARG A 277 5.04 8.21 27.46
CA ARG A 277 4.40 9.40 28.07
C ARG A 277 3.22 9.06 28.98
N LEU A 278 2.36 8.13 28.55
CA LEU A 278 1.18 7.71 29.33
C LEU A 278 1.54 6.75 30.48
N LEU A 279 2.68 6.07 30.36
CA LEU A 279 3.21 5.14 31.34
C LEU A 279 4.37 5.73 32.18
N GLN A 280 4.62 7.03 32.12
CA GLN A 280 5.82 7.71 32.68
C GLN A 280 6.08 7.42 34.15
N SER A 281 5.05 7.04 34.91
CA SER A 281 5.20 6.66 36.31
C SER A 281 5.50 5.15 36.51
N LEU A 282 5.06 4.28 35.58
CA LEU A 282 5.29 2.83 35.62
C LEU A 282 6.63 2.45 34.99
N VAL A 283 6.97 3.08 33.86
CA VAL A 283 8.19 2.80 33.09
C VAL A 283 9.09 4.02 33.20
N LYS A 284 10.35 3.84 33.64
CA LYS A 284 11.31 4.94 33.65
C LYS A 284 11.49 5.44 32.21
N PRO A 285 11.47 6.77 31.95
CA PRO A 285 11.69 7.30 30.61
C PRO A 285 12.99 6.72 30.08
N THR A 286 12.87 5.89 29.06
CA THR A 286 14.05 5.26 28.50
C THR A 286 14.58 6.23 27.47
N GLY A 287 15.90 6.48 27.48
CA GLY A 287 16.57 7.05 26.32
C GLY A 287 16.61 6.07 25.14
N THR A 288 15.56 5.26 24.89
CA THR A 288 15.50 4.36 23.73
C THR A 288 15.50 5.24 22.49
N SER A 289 16.69 5.45 21.95
CA SER A 289 16.88 6.31 20.80
C SER A 289 16.03 5.82 19.62
N SER A 290 15.49 6.75 18.85
CA SER A 290 14.93 6.50 17.50
C SER A 290 15.82 5.54 16.68
N LYS A 291 17.14 5.58 16.87
CA LYS A 291 18.13 4.68 16.29
C LYS A 291 17.93 3.19 16.62
N THR A 292 17.42 2.85 17.81
CA THR A 292 17.12 1.46 18.22
C THR A 292 15.89 0.94 17.47
N ASN A 293 14.83 1.74 17.41
CA ASN A 293 13.61 1.39 16.69
C ASN A 293 13.91 1.23 15.20
N GLN A 294 14.70 2.14 14.60
CA GLN A 294 15.13 2.01 13.20
C GLN A 294 15.88 0.70 12.93
N LYS A 295 16.81 0.29 13.79
CA LYS A 295 17.52 -0.99 13.65
C LYS A 295 16.59 -2.20 13.74
N THR A 296 15.54 -2.10 14.54
CA THR A 296 14.54 -3.15 14.69
C THR A 296 13.63 -3.21 13.47
N VAL A 297 13.21 -2.04 12.95
CA VAL A 297 12.47 -1.90 11.68
C VAL A 297 13.24 -2.54 10.52
N GLU A 298 14.53 -2.19 10.35
CA GLU A 298 15.34 -2.79 9.28
C GLU A 298 15.49 -4.32 9.45
N TYR A 299 15.60 -4.80 10.69
CA TYR A 299 15.65 -6.24 10.96
C TYR A 299 14.33 -6.94 10.59
N ILE A 300 13.18 -6.34 10.93
CA ILE A 300 11.87 -6.88 10.56
C ILE A 300 11.72 -6.93 9.04
N LYS A 301 12.13 -5.87 8.32
CA LYS A 301 12.11 -5.84 6.85
C LYS A 301 12.99 -6.93 6.25
N GLN A 302 14.17 -7.16 6.81
CA GLN A 302 15.03 -8.27 6.42
C GLN A 302 14.33 -9.63 6.61
N LYS A 303 13.62 -9.82 7.72
CA LYS A 303 12.86 -11.07 7.97
C LYS A 303 11.70 -11.26 6.99
N ILE A 304 11.01 -10.19 6.61
CA ILE A 304 9.93 -10.22 5.60
C ILE A 304 10.47 -10.64 4.21
N SER A 305 11.68 -10.19 3.87
CA SER A 305 12.34 -10.61 2.62
C SER A 305 12.85 -12.07 2.63
N GLY A 306 12.85 -12.72 3.79
CA GLY A 306 13.25 -14.12 3.94
C GLY A 306 12.12 -15.13 3.63
N ASN A 307 12.44 -16.41 3.76
CA ASN A 307 11.46 -17.50 3.59
C ASN A 307 10.67 -17.73 4.89
N VAL A 308 9.58 -16.98 5.07
CA VAL A 308 8.66 -17.06 6.21
C VAL A 308 7.22 -17.25 5.69
N SER A 309 6.35 -17.90 6.48
CA SER A 309 4.96 -18.12 6.07
C SER A 309 4.16 -16.82 5.97
N ALA A 310 3.08 -16.82 5.19
CA ALA A 310 2.25 -15.62 4.97
C ALA A 310 1.72 -15.03 6.28
N GLU A 311 1.25 -15.89 7.20
CA GLU A 311 0.75 -15.49 8.54
C GLU A 311 1.83 -14.76 9.35
N ARG A 312 3.08 -15.22 9.27
CA ARG A 312 4.22 -14.61 9.97
C ARG A 312 4.59 -13.27 9.34
N ILE A 313 4.57 -13.17 8.01
CA ILE A 313 4.81 -11.88 7.32
C ILE A 313 3.74 -10.86 7.69
N ILE A 314 2.47 -11.27 7.71
CA ILE A 314 1.35 -10.41 8.12
C ILE A 314 1.57 -9.93 9.56
N ASN A 315 1.98 -10.81 10.47
CA ASN A 315 2.30 -10.42 11.84
C ASN A 315 3.45 -9.41 11.90
N LEU A 316 4.55 -9.63 11.16
CA LEU A 316 5.67 -8.70 11.08
C LEU A 316 5.28 -7.34 10.50
N PHE A 317 4.33 -7.30 9.56
CA PHE A 317 3.79 -6.04 9.08
C PHE A 317 2.97 -5.31 10.16
N HIS A 318 2.14 -6.02 10.92
CA HIS A 318 1.48 -5.42 12.07
C HIS A 318 2.49 -4.86 13.08
N CYS A 319 3.63 -5.53 13.30
CA CYS A 319 4.73 -5.00 14.10
C CYS A 319 5.33 -3.71 13.52
N LEU A 320 5.46 -3.58 12.20
CA LEU A 320 5.90 -2.32 11.57
C LEU A 320 4.87 -1.20 11.77
N ASN A 321 3.57 -1.50 11.69
CA ASN A 321 2.51 -0.54 11.99
C ASN A 321 2.54 -0.09 13.47
N GLU A 322 2.79 -1.01 14.41
CA GLU A 322 2.97 -0.66 15.83
C GLU A 322 4.20 0.22 16.07
N LEU A 323 5.23 0.12 15.22
CA LEU A 323 6.42 0.98 15.20
C LEU A 323 6.23 2.25 14.38
N GLU A 324 5.01 2.51 13.87
CA GLU A 324 4.64 3.63 13.01
C GLU A 324 5.50 3.73 11.71
N ASP A 325 6.03 2.59 11.22
CA ASP A 325 6.79 2.52 9.96
C ASP A 325 5.90 2.11 8.78
N GLY A 326 5.44 3.11 8.01
CA GLY A 326 4.71 2.90 6.75
C GLY A 326 5.59 2.70 5.52
N SER A 327 6.92 2.76 5.66
CA SER A 327 7.85 2.86 4.52
C SER A 327 8.03 1.55 3.74
N LEU A 328 7.62 0.39 4.30
CA LEU A 328 7.72 -0.89 3.61
C LEU A 328 6.94 -0.91 2.29
N VAL A 329 5.73 -0.33 2.24
CA VAL A 329 4.94 -0.26 1.01
C VAL A 329 5.67 0.53 -0.06
N ASP A 330 6.22 1.68 0.31
CA ASP A 330 6.96 2.55 -0.61
C ASP A 330 8.26 1.86 -1.09
N GLN A 331 8.93 1.08 -0.23
CA GLN A 331 10.09 0.27 -0.61
C GLN A 331 9.72 -0.87 -1.58
N ILE A 332 8.62 -1.58 -1.33
CA ILE A 332 8.15 -2.65 -2.22
C ILE A 332 7.77 -2.08 -3.58
N GLN A 333 7.03 -0.97 -3.62
CA GLN A 333 6.72 -0.25 -4.86
C GLN A 333 7.99 0.12 -5.62
N LYS A 334 9.00 0.68 -4.94
CA LYS A 334 10.29 1.04 -5.54
C LYS A 334 11.05 -0.18 -6.07
N ASN A 335 11.05 -1.29 -5.34
CA ASN A 335 11.78 -2.49 -5.72
C ASN A 335 11.14 -3.20 -6.93
N LEU A 336 9.81 -3.28 -6.97
CA LEU A 336 9.07 -3.81 -8.12
C LEU A 336 9.23 -2.90 -9.36
N ARG A 337 9.20 -1.57 -9.18
CA ARG A 337 9.34 -0.61 -10.31
C ARG A 337 10.72 -0.66 -10.94
N SER A 338 11.74 -0.92 -10.12
CA SER A 338 13.14 -0.93 -10.56
C SER A 338 13.58 -2.27 -11.15
N GLU A 339 12.65 -3.24 -11.30
CA GLU A 339 12.93 -4.63 -11.71
C GLU A 339 14.05 -5.32 -10.90
N ARG A 340 14.43 -4.75 -9.75
CA ARG A 340 15.47 -5.28 -8.85
C ARG A 340 15.01 -6.55 -8.15
N LEU A 341 13.71 -6.68 -7.95
CA LEU A 341 13.05 -7.93 -7.58
C LEU A 341 12.35 -8.45 -8.84
N SER A 342 12.74 -9.61 -9.32
CA SER A 342 11.93 -10.27 -10.33
C SER A 342 10.61 -10.69 -9.69
N THR A 343 9.50 -10.59 -10.42
CA THR A 343 8.17 -11.03 -9.97
C THR A 343 8.16 -12.51 -9.56
N GLU A 344 9.11 -13.29 -10.09
CA GLU A 344 9.37 -14.71 -9.82
C GLU A 344 10.08 -14.97 -8.47
N GLN A 345 10.71 -13.96 -7.84
CA GLN A 345 11.41 -14.13 -6.55
C GLN A 345 10.48 -14.09 -5.34
N LEU A 346 9.28 -13.54 -5.47
CA LEU A 346 8.31 -13.50 -4.38
C LEU A 346 7.50 -14.81 -4.34
N SER A 347 7.58 -15.52 -3.23
CA SER A 347 6.75 -16.70 -2.98
C SER A 347 5.26 -16.35 -2.97
N PRO A 348 4.35 -17.33 -3.21
CA PRO A 348 2.91 -17.10 -3.09
C PRO A 348 2.51 -16.53 -1.72
N ALA A 349 3.21 -16.92 -0.65
CA ALA A 349 3.02 -16.40 0.69
C ALA A 349 3.34 -14.89 0.79
N GLN A 350 4.43 -14.45 0.16
CA GLN A 350 4.83 -13.04 0.12
C GLN A 350 3.86 -12.21 -0.71
N TRP A 351 3.33 -12.73 -1.83
CA TRP A 351 2.29 -12.06 -2.61
C TRP A 351 0.98 -11.90 -1.82
N SER A 352 0.53 -12.96 -1.14
CA SER A 352 -0.64 -12.90 -0.27
C SER A 352 -0.46 -11.90 0.86
N ALA A 353 0.73 -11.88 1.47
CA ALA A 353 1.05 -10.90 2.50
C ALA A 353 1.09 -9.48 1.93
N LEU A 354 1.68 -9.27 0.75
CA LEU A 354 1.68 -7.95 0.09
C LEU A 354 0.26 -7.46 -0.21
N ALA A 355 -0.61 -8.32 -0.74
CA ALA A 355 -2.01 -7.98 -0.96
C ALA A 355 -2.68 -7.58 0.37
N PHE A 356 -2.47 -8.35 1.44
CA PHE A 356 -2.98 -8.02 2.77
C PHE A 356 -2.45 -6.68 3.29
N ILE A 357 -1.15 -6.41 3.12
CA ILE A 357 -0.48 -5.18 3.52
C ILE A 357 -1.11 -3.97 2.83
N LEU A 358 -1.32 -4.05 1.51
CA LEU A 358 -1.94 -3.00 0.73
C LEU A 358 -3.38 -2.76 1.17
N LEU A 359 -4.15 -3.85 1.37
CA LEU A 359 -5.53 -3.84 1.89
C LEU A 359 -5.65 -3.33 3.34
N SER A 360 -4.54 -3.33 4.08
CA SER A 360 -4.49 -2.95 5.49
C SER A 360 -3.83 -1.59 5.74
N SER A 361 -3.34 -0.92 4.70
CA SER A 361 -2.69 0.39 4.83
C SER A 361 -3.71 1.46 5.24
N GLU A 362 -3.28 2.42 6.07
CA GLU A 362 -4.09 3.60 6.43
C GLU A 362 -4.27 4.59 5.26
N LYS A 363 -3.53 4.40 4.14
CA LYS A 363 -3.74 5.16 2.91
C LYS A 363 -5.00 4.61 2.24
N ASP A 364 -6.03 5.44 2.05
CA ASP A 364 -7.24 5.07 1.33
C ASP A 364 -6.86 4.42 -0.02
N LEU A 365 -7.26 3.16 -0.21
CA LEU A 365 -7.07 2.39 -1.44
C LEU A 365 -7.97 2.88 -2.58
N ASP A 366 -8.28 4.17 -2.62
CA ASP A 366 -9.18 4.76 -3.60
C ASP A 366 -8.66 4.54 -5.02
N VAL A 367 -7.36 4.76 -5.24
CA VAL A 367 -6.70 4.59 -6.55
C VAL A 367 -5.58 3.56 -6.50
N PHE A 368 -5.79 2.41 -7.15
CA PHE A 368 -4.75 1.44 -7.45
C PHE A 368 -4.14 1.76 -8.83
N ASP A 369 -2.82 1.96 -8.87
CA ASP A 369 -2.09 2.23 -10.12
C ASP A 369 -1.01 1.16 -10.28
N LEU A 370 -1.19 0.28 -11.26
CA LEU A 370 -0.29 -0.85 -11.47
C LEU A 370 1.13 -0.40 -11.85
N ASN A 371 1.26 0.75 -12.53
CA ASN A 371 2.55 1.35 -12.87
C ASN A 371 3.34 1.79 -11.62
N LYS A 372 2.67 1.92 -10.46
CA LYS A 372 3.36 2.15 -9.18
C LYS A 372 4.06 0.92 -8.62
N TYR A 373 3.85 -0.25 -9.21
CA TYR A 373 4.49 -1.50 -8.82
C TYR A 373 5.32 -2.01 -9.98
N SER A 374 4.66 -2.50 -11.03
CA SER A 374 5.29 -2.94 -12.26
C SER A 374 4.17 -3.09 -13.29
N ALA A 375 4.38 -2.56 -14.49
CA ALA A 375 3.45 -2.64 -15.61
C ALA A 375 3.43 -4.07 -16.20
N SER A 376 2.96 -5.04 -15.41
CA SER A 376 3.06 -6.47 -15.69
C SER A 376 1.75 -7.19 -15.37
N GLU A 377 1.32 -8.04 -16.32
CA GLU A 377 0.17 -8.93 -16.15
C GLU A 377 0.31 -9.83 -14.90
N GLU A 378 1.49 -10.39 -14.61
CA GLU A 378 1.64 -11.29 -13.45
C GLU A 378 1.41 -10.53 -12.14
N VAL A 379 1.89 -9.28 -12.03
CA VAL A 379 1.64 -8.44 -10.85
C VAL A 379 0.16 -8.09 -10.72
N LEU A 380 -0.52 -7.78 -11.83
CA LEU A 380 -1.96 -7.54 -11.83
C LEU A 380 -2.72 -8.74 -11.25
N LEU A 381 -2.42 -9.93 -11.75
CA LEU A 381 -3.12 -11.15 -11.34
C LEU A 381 -2.89 -11.48 -9.86
N ARG A 382 -1.69 -11.25 -9.35
CA ARG A 382 -1.38 -11.41 -7.91
C ARG A 382 -2.07 -10.37 -7.03
N LEU A 383 -2.37 -9.19 -7.58
CA LEU A 383 -2.98 -8.06 -6.86
C LEU A 383 -4.45 -7.83 -7.21
N LEU A 384 -5.13 -8.77 -7.88
CA LEU A 384 -6.58 -8.72 -8.10
C LEU A 384 -7.39 -8.48 -6.80
N PRO A 385 -7.00 -9.01 -5.61
CA PRO A 385 -7.68 -8.66 -4.36
C PRO A 385 -7.65 -7.17 -4.04
N VAL A 386 -6.56 -6.47 -4.39
CA VAL A 386 -6.41 -5.03 -4.21
C VAL A 386 -7.28 -4.29 -5.24
N VAL A 387 -7.25 -4.71 -6.51
CA VAL A 387 -8.12 -4.17 -7.58
C VAL A 387 -9.59 -4.26 -7.20
N LYS A 388 -10.01 -5.39 -6.62
CA LYS A 388 -11.39 -5.62 -6.16
C LYS A 388 -11.80 -4.68 -5.02
N ALA A 389 -10.87 -4.32 -4.14
CA ALA A 389 -11.12 -3.44 -3.01
C ALA A 389 -11.02 -1.95 -3.36
N SER A 390 -10.30 -1.59 -4.43
CA SER A 390 -10.12 -0.22 -4.88
C SER A 390 -11.32 0.34 -5.63
N ASN A 391 -11.54 1.65 -5.52
CA ASN A 391 -12.59 2.34 -6.27
C ASN A 391 -12.18 2.57 -7.73
N LYS A 392 -10.92 2.94 -7.95
CA LYS A 392 -10.35 3.26 -9.26
C LYS A 392 -9.07 2.47 -9.50
N THR A 393 -8.94 1.90 -10.68
CA THR A 393 -7.78 1.11 -11.08
C THR A 393 -7.22 1.61 -12.41
N LEU A 394 -5.93 1.97 -12.41
CA LEU A 394 -5.17 2.46 -13.57
C LEU A 394 -4.26 1.36 -14.11
N LEU A 395 -4.59 0.86 -15.30
CA LEU A 395 -3.93 -0.26 -15.97
C LEU A 395 -3.49 0.12 -17.39
N SER A 396 -3.40 1.41 -17.70
CA SER A 396 -2.99 1.87 -19.01
C SER A 396 -1.56 1.44 -19.31
N SER A 397 -1.32 0.97 -20.53
CA SER A 397 0.01 0.59 -21.04
C SER A 397 0.73 -0.46 -20.18
N CYS A 398 0.01 -1.48 -19.69
CA CYS A 398 0.52 -2.49 -18.76
C CYS A 398 0.77 -3.86 -19.41
N ASN A 399 0.80 -3.93 -20.76
CA ASN A 399 1.02 -5.14 -21.53
C ASN A 399 0.08 -6.30 -21.14
N LEU A 400 -1.21 -5.98 -21.00
CA LEU A 400 -2.23 -6.92 -20.56
C LEU A 400 -2.75 -7.79 -21.72
N SER A 401 -3.14 -9.03 -21.41
CA SER A 401 -3.70 -10.00 -22.37
C SER A 401 -5.11 -10.47 -21.96
N ASP A 402 -5.67 -11.41 -22.72
CA ASP A 402 -6.94 -12.07 -22.41
C ASP A 402 -6.98 -12.65 -20.97
N ARG A 403 -5.86 -13.18 -20.46
CA ARG A 403 -5.74 -13.70 -19.08
C ARG A 403 -5.98 -12.61 -18.04
N SER A 404 -5.48 -11.39 -18.29
CA SER A 404 -5.78 -10.22 -17.47
C SER A 404 -7.26 -9.85 -17.52
N CYS A 405 -7.86 -9.90 -18.70
CA CYS A 405 -9.30 -9.67 -18.88
C CYS A 405 -10.16 -10.68 -18.12
N GLU A 406 -9.78 -11.97 -18.06
CA GLU A 406 -10.48 -12.99 -17.27
C GLU A 406 -10.47 -12.65 -15.78
N GLY A 407 -9.30 -12.27 -15.26
CA GLY A 407 -9.13 -11.82 -13.88
C GLY A 407 -10.00 -10.61 -13.55
N LEU A 408 -10.00 -9.60 -14.42
CA LEU A 408 -10.82 -8.40 -14.26
C LEU A 408 -12.31 -8.70 -14.40
N SER A 409 -12.71 -9.55 -15.35
CA SER A 409 -14.09 -10.02 -15.50
C SER A 409 -14.59 -10.71 -14.23
N SER A 410 -13.75 -11.53 -13.59
CA SER A 410 -14.05 -12.12 -12.27
C SER A 410 -14.28 -11.05 -11.19
N VAL A 411 -13.46 -10.00 -11.17
CA VAL A 411 -13.65 -8.86 -10.23
C VAL A 411 -14.95 -8.11 -10.52
N LEU A 412 -15.29 -7.86 -11.79
CA LEU A 412 -16.52 -7.16 -12.19
C LEU A 412 -17.77 -7.95 -11.82
N ARG A 413 -17.73 -9.29 -11.89
CA ARG A 413 -18.85 -10.16 -11.50
C ARG A 413 -19.08 -10.24 -9.99
N SER A 414 -18.08 -9.85 -9.19
CA SER A 414 -18.12 -10.01 -7.73
C SER A 414 -18.96 -8.92 -7.06
N GLN A 415 -20.00 -9.33 -6.32
CA GLN A 415 -20.87 -8.41 -5.55
C GLN A 415 -20.12 -7.59 -4.48
N SER A 416 -19.01 -8.10 -3.96
CA SER A 416 -18.14 -7.40 -3.00
C SER A 416 -17.08 -6.50 -3.64
N SER A 417 -17.19 -6.20 -4.94
CA SER A 417 -16.26 -5.28 -5.62
C SER A 417 -16.61 -3.81 -5.34
N SER A 418 -15.61 -3.05 -4.90
CA SER A 418 -15.69 -1.60 -4.74
C SER A 418 -15.37 -0.85 -6.03
N LEU A 419 -14.98 -1.57 -7.09
CA LEU A 419 -14.47 -0.99 -8.33
C LEU A 419 -15.58 -0.23 -9.06
N ARG A 420 -15.28 1.03 -9.40
CA ARG A 420 -16.13 1.96 -10.17
C ARG A 420 -15.45 2.47 -11.42
N HIS A 421 -14.11 2.56 -11.43
CA HIS A 421 -13.38 3.08 -12.58
C HIS A 421 -12.23 2.16 -12.98
N VAL A 422 -12.18 1.80 -14.26
CA VAL A 422 -11.10 1.00 -14.85
C VAL A 422 -10.57 1.71 -16.09
N ASP A 423 -9.26 1.96 -16.11
CA ASP A 423 -8.56 2.46 -17.28
C ASP A 423 -7.62 1.41 -17.85
N LEU A 424 -8.01 0.81 -18.98
CA LEU A 424 -7.28 -0.23 -19.72
C LEU A 424 -6.63 0.31 -21.00
N SER A 425 -6.59 1.63 -21.19
CA SER A 425 -6.12 2.25 -22.42
C SER A 425 -4.72 1.77 -22.83
N ASN A 426 -4.44 1.72 -24.13
CA ASN A 426 -3.13 1.33 -24.67
C ASN A 426 -2.65 -0.07 -24.27
N ASN A 427 -3.57 -1.01 -24.04
CA ASN A 427 -3.26 -2.44 -24.02
C ASN A 427 -3.84 -3.08 -25.29
N ASP A 428 -3.08 -3.94 -25.95
CA ASP A 428 -3.49 -4.59 -27.21
C ASP A 428 -4.48 -5.76 -26.95
N LEU A 429 -5.61 -5.45 -26.30
CA LEU A 429 -6.62 -6.41 -25.83
C LEU A 429 -7.40 -7.08 -26.97
N LYS A 430 -7.56 -6.38 -28.10
CA LYS A 430 -8.35 -6.83 -29.26
C LYS A 430 -9.80 -7.16 -28.90
N ASP A 431 -10.53 -7.72 -29.85
CA ASP A 431 -11.94 -8.11 -29.64
C ASP A 431 -12.10 -9.26 -28.62
N SER A 432 -11.11 -10.17 -28.53
CA SER A 432 -11.10 -11.28 -27.56
C SER A 432 -11.12 -10.79 -26.12
N GLY A 433 -10.22 -9.87 -25.76
CA GLY A 433 -10.17 -9.29 -24.43
C GLY A 433 -11.43 -8.50 -24.09
N VAL A 434 -12.00 -7.77 -25.05
CA VAL A 434 -13.25 -7.02 -24.88
C VAL A 434 -14.44 -7.94 -24.67
N LYS A 435 -14.50 -9.07 -25.37
CA LYS A 435 -15.56 -10.08 -25.20
C LYS A 435 -15.55 -10.65 -23.78
N ILE A 436 -14.38 -10.98 -23.24
CA ILE A 436 -14.22 -11.48 -21.86
C ILE A 436 -14.65 -10.43 -20.83
N LEU A 437 -14.27 -9.17 -21.04
CA LEU A 437 -14.71 -8.05 -20.18
C LEU A 437 -16.22 -7.82 -20.27
N SER A 438 -16.79 -7.93 -21.47
CA SER A 438 -18.23 -7.79 -21.74
C SER A 438 -19.04 -8.82 -20.96
N ASP A 439 -18.55 -10.06 -20.84
CA ASP A 439 -19.20 -11.08 -20.00
C ASP A 439 -19.18 -10.73 -18.50
N GLY A 440 -18.18 -9.96 -18.05
CA GLY A 440 -18.14 -9.41 -16.70
C GLY A 440 -19.18 -8.30 -16.49
N LEU A 441 -19.35 -7.42 -17.48
CA LEU A 441 -20.30 -6.30 -17.47
C LEU A 441 -21.77 -6.77 -17.49
N LYS A 442 -22.06 -7.91 -18.12
CA LYS A 442 -23.41 -8.53 -18.14
C LYS A 442 -23.90 -8.95 -16.75
N SER A 443 -23.01 -9.09 -15.76
CA SER A 443 -23.40 -9.50 -14.41
C SER A 443 -24.18 -8.41 -13.70
N SER A 444 -25.32 -8.76 -13.10
CA SER A 444 -26.11 -7.87 -12.23
C SER A 444 -25.34 -7.36 -11.00
N GLY A 445 -24.23 -8.03 -10.64
CA GLY A 445 -23.32 -7.59 -9.58
C GLY A 445 -22.33 -6.49 -10.00
N CYS A 446 -22.25 -6.16 -11.29
CA CYS A 446 -21.32 -5.17 -11.81
C CYS A 446 -21.78 -3.75 -11.45
N ARG A 447 -20.89 -2.98 -10.82
CA ARG A 447 -21.14 -1.59 -10.40
C ARG A 447 -20.21 -0.60 -11.11
N LEU A 448 -19.61 -1.00 -12.23
CA LEU A 448 -18.61 -0.19 -12.91
C LEU A 448 -19.28 1.05 -13.54
N GLU A 449 -18.72 2.23 -13.26
CA GLU A 449 -19.20 3.53 -13.74
C GLU A 449 -18.34 4.09 -14.87
N THR A 450 -17.06 3.72 -14.94
CA THR A 450 -16.14 4.16 -15.99
C THR A 450 -15.32 3.01 -16.52
N LEU A 451 -15.35 2.85 -17.84
CA LEU A 451 -14.52 1.92 -18.58
C LEU A 451 -13.80 2.67 -19.71
N ARG A 452 -12.48 2.69 -19.67
CA ARG A 452 -11.66 3.21 -20.77
C ARG A 452 -10.91 2.06 -21.44
N LEU A 453 -11.17 1.90 -22.73
CA LEU A 453 -10.61 0.91 -23.64
C LEU A 453 -9.96 1.62 -24.84
N SER A 454 -9.47 2.83 -24.61
CA SER A 454 -8.97 3.69 -25.67
C SER A 454 -7.65 3.16 -26.22
N GLY A 455 -7.54 2.97 -27.53
CA GLY A 455 -6.31 2.46 -28.15
C GLY A 455 -6.05 0.98 -27.87
N CYS A 456 -7.08 0.13 -27.86
CA CYS A 456 -7.00 -1.28 -27.48
C CYS A 456 -7.09 -2.27 -28.67
N LEU A 457 -6.99 -1.78 -29.91
CA LEU A 457 -7.12 -2.57 -31.15
C LEU A 457 -8.51 -3.22 -31.31
N ILE A 458 -9.55 -2.51 -30.88
CA ILE A 458 -10.93 -2.99 -30.91
C ILE A 458 -11.53 -2.73 -32.28
N THR A 459 -12.21 -3.72 -32.84
CA THR A 459 -12.96 -3.60 -34.09
C THR A 459 -14.47 -3.53 -33.84
N GLU A 460 -15.26 -3.58 -34.91
CA GLU A 460 -16.71 -3.67 -34.84
C GLU A 460 -17.19 -4.87 -33.99
N GLU A 461 -16.47 -6.00 -34.02
CA GLU A 461 -16.84 -7.22 -33.28
C GLU A 461 -16.75 -7.01 -31.75
N GLY A 462 -15.65 -6.42 -31.27
CA GLY A 462 -15.49 -6.10 -29.85
C GLY A 462 -16.50 -5.04 -29.40
N CYS A 463 -16.76 -4.01 -30.22
CA CYS A 463 -17.80 -3.03 -29.93
C CYS A 463 -19.21 -3.65 -29.92
N SER A 464 -19.50 -4.61 -30.79
CA SER A 464 -20.77 -5.35 -30.77
C SER A 464 -20.94 -6.14 -29.46
N SER A 465 -19.86 -6.75 -28.96
CA SER A 465 -19.85 -7.41 -27.65
C SER A 465 -20.17 -6.45 -26.50
N LEU A 466 -19.63 -5.23 -26.55
CA LEU A 466 -19.96 -4.16 -25.59
C LEU A 466 -21.43 -3.75 -25.69
N VAL A 467 -21.96 -3.53 -26.90
CA VAL A 467 -23.38 -3.21 -27.11
C VAL A 467 -24.28 -4.29 -26.51
N SER A 468 -23.97 -5.57 -26.76
CA SER A 468 -24.71 -6.70 -26.19
C SER A 468 -24.64 -6.70 -24.65
N ALA A 469 -23.46 -6.46 -24.08
CA ALA A 469 -23.29 -6.45 -22.63
C ALA A 469 -24.02 -5.29 -21.95
N LEU A 470 -23.98 -4.10 -22.57
CA LEU A 470 -24.75 -2.95 -22.15
C LEU A 470 -26.22 -3.34 -22.21
N ARG A 471 -26.81 -3.64 -23.38
CA ARG A 471 -28.23 -4.01 -23.52
C ARG A 471 -28.76 -5.07 -22.54
N SER A 472 -27.92 -6.01 -22.12
CA SER A 472 -28.32 -7.13 -21.26
C SER A 472 -28.50 -6.77 -19.78
N ASN A 473 -27.87 -5.70 -19.30
CA ASN A 473 -27.94 -5.28 -17.90
C ASN A 473 -27.93 -3.75 -17.87
N PRO A 474 -28.94 -3.05 -17.32
CA PRO A 474 -28.90 -1.60 -17.16
C PRO A 474 -27.67 -1.24 -16.34
N SER A 475 -26.59 -0.95 -17.06
CA SER A 475 -25.25 -0.88 -16.49
C SER A 475 -25.15 0.39 -15.68
N CYS A 476 -24.49 0.37 -14.53
CA CYS A 476 -24.09 1.61 -13.84
C CYS A 476 -23.08 2.45 -14.65
N LEU A 477 -22.74 2.05 -15.88
CA LEU A 477 -21.72 2.68 -16.69
C LEU A 477 -22.18 4.07 -17.11
N ARG A 478 -21.37 5.07 -16.75
CA ARG A 478 -21.58 6.49 -17.02
C ARG A 478 -20.60 7.01 -18.07
N LEU A 479 -19.40 6.42 -18.15
CA LEU A 479 -18.39 6.78 -19.13
C LEU A 479 -17.83 5.53 -19.82
N LEU A 480 -17.95 5.52 -21.15
CA LEU A 480 -17.29 4.56 -22.02
C LEU A 480 -16.36 5.30 -22.99
N ASP A 481 -15.07 4.97 -22.95
CA ASP A 481 -14.09 5.50 -23.88
C ASP A 481 -13.53 4.38 -24.75
N VAL A 482 -13.91 4.35 -26.03
CA VAL A 482 -13.39 3.45 -27.05
C VAL A 482 -12.69 4.21 -28.17
N SER A 483 -12.27 5.46 -27.91
CA SER A 483 -11.47 6.25 -28.86
C SER A 483 -10.18 5.55 -29.25
N TYR A 484 -9.59 5.93 -30.37
CA TYR A 484 -8.39 5.32 -30.95
C TYR A 484 -8.57 3.81 -31.25
N ASN A 485 -9.77 3.41 -31.65
CA ASN A 485 -10.10 2.06 -32.13
C ASN A 485 -10.84 2.14 -33.48
N HIS A 486 -11.37 1.02 -33.96
CA HIS A 486 -12.22 0.97 -35.15
C HIS A 486 -13.61 0.41 -34.81
N PRO A 487 -14.49 1.20 -34.19
CA PRO A 487 -15.80 0.70 -33.71
C PRO A 487 -16.77 0.29 -34.82
N GLY A 488 -16.50 0.61 -36.10
CA GLY A 488 -17.35 0.22 -37.24
C GLY A 488 -18.81 0.68 -37.11
N ALA A 489 -19.73 -0.11 -37.64
CA ALA A 489 -21.18 0.16 -37.50
C ALA A 489 -21.65 0.10 -36.04
N SER A 490 -21.05 -0.76 -35.21
CA SER A 490 -21.31 -0.85 -33.78
C SER A 490 -21.05 0.46 -33.02
N GLY A 491 -20.23 1.37 -33.57
CA GLY A 491 -20.07 2.72 -33.03
C GLY A 491 -21.38 3.52 -33.03
N GLN A 492 -22.18 3.40 -34.09
CA GLN A 492 -23.50 4.04 -34.17
C GLN A 492 -24.48 3.41 -33.19
N GLU A 493 -24.43 2.08 -33.01
CA GLU A 493 -25.23 1.41 -32.00
C GLU A 493 -24.89 1.87 -30.57
N LEU A 494 -23.60 2.05 -30.26
CA LEU A 494 -23.16 2.62 -28.98
C LEU A 494 -23.67 4.06 -28.80
N SER A 495 -23.65 4.87 -29.86
CA SER A 495 -24.21 6.23 -29.82
C SER A 495 -25.72 6.22 -29.59
N ALA A 496 -26.46 5.31 -30.22
CA ALA A 496 -27.91 5.19 -30.02
C ALA A 496 -28.29 4.84 -28.58
N LEU A 497 -27.42 4.11 -27.85
CA LEU A 497 -27.63 3.83 -26.42
C LEU A 497 -27.60 5.09 -25.54
N LEU A 498 -26.99 6.19 -25.97
CA LEU A 498 -27.04 7.48 -25.24
C LEU A 498 -28.42 8.13 -25.27
N GLU A 499 -29.20 7.85 -26.31
CA GLU A 499 -30.52 8.45 -26.52
C GLU A 499 -31.63 7.66 -25.81
N ASP A 500 -31.33 6.44 -25.36
CA ASP A 500 -32.30 5.60 -24.68
C ASP A 500 -32.41 5.99 -23.19
N PRO A 501 -33.61 6.42 -22.73
CA PRO A 501 -33.84 6.94 -21.37
C PRO A 501 -33.65 5.89 -20.27
N HIS A 502 -33.51 4.61 -20.63
CA HIS A 502 -33.25 3.52 -19.69
C HIS A 502 -31.75 3.32 -19.38
N TRP A 503 -30.84 4.09 -20.00
CA TRP A 503 -29.40 4.00 -19.76
C TRP A 503 -28.85 5.20 -18.99
N THR A 504 -27.79 4.96 -18.22
CA THR A 504 -27.10 5.99 -17.42
C THR A 504 -25.80 6.49 -18.04
N LEU A 505 -25.57 6.21 -19.33
CA LEU A 505 -24.33 6.57 -20.00
C LEU A 505 -24.32 8.08 -20.26
N ASP A 506 -23.52 8.83 -19.50
CA ASP A 506 -23.38 10.27 -19.63
C ASP A 506 -22.37 10.67 -20.72
N THR A 507 -21.39 9.82 -20.99
CA THR A 507 -20.26 10.15 -21.87
C THR A 507 -19.81 8.94 -22.66
N LEU A 508 -19.88 9.06 -23.99
CA LEU A 508 -19.27 8.13 -24.93
C LEU A 508 -18.17 8.85 -25.71
N ARG A 509 -16.99 8.24 -25.80
CA ARG A 509 -15.88 8.73 -26.65
C ARG A 509 -15.57 7.69 -27.71
N LEU A 510 -15.90 8.01 -28.96
CA LEU A 510 -15.61 7.17 -30.14
C LEU A 510 -14.43 7.70 -30.95
N GLU A 511 -14.25 9.02 -30.99
CA GLU A 511 -13.26 9.68 -31.83
C GLU A 511 -11.99 10.06 -31.04
N PRO A 512 -10.79 10.00 -31.67
CA PRO A 512 -10.55 9.61 -33.07
C PRO A 512 -10.77 8.12 -33.34
N GLY A 513 -11.44 7.75 -34.42
CA GLY A 513 -11.71 6.36 -34.81
C GLY A 513 -11.11 5.97 -36.16
N GLY A 514 -11.14 4.67 -36.50
CA GLY A 514 -10.82 4.16 -37.85
C GLY A 514 -9.70 3.12 -37.92
N VAL A 515 -9.60 2.49 -39.10
CA VAL A 515 -8.65 1.39 -39.39
C VAL A 515 -7.19 1.76 -39.10
N ARG A 516 -6.81 3.04 -39.23
CA ARG A 516 -5.44 3.51 -38.93
C ARG A 516 -4.98 3.21 -37.50
N TRP A 517 -5.91 3.07 -36.55
CA TRP A 517 -5.61 2.82 -35.14
C TRP A 517 -5.47 1.33 -34.80
N LEU A 518 -5.75 0.43 -35.74
CA LEU A 518 -5.52 -1.01 -35.61
C LEU A 518 -4.04 -1.38 -35.85
N LYS A 519 -3.12 -0.53 -35.37
CA LYS A 519 -1.68 -0.78 -35.34
C LYS A 519 -1.27 -1.05 -33.88
N PRO A 520 -0.56 -2.15 -33.58
CA PRO A 520 -0.18 -2.49 -32.21
C PRO A 520 0.79 -1.49 -31.59
N GLY A 521 0.77 -1.39 -30.26
CA GLY A 521 1.67 -0.53 -29.50
C GLY A 521 1.48 0.99 -29.71
N LEU A 522 2.48 1.78 -29.29
CA LEU A 522 2.42 3.24 -29.28
C LEU A 522 2.63 3.88 -30.66
N ARG A 523 3.21 3.15 -31.62
CA ARG A 523 3.49 3.65 -32.98
C ARG A 523 2.23 4.05 -33.75
N LYS A 524 1.05 3.57 -33.34
CA LYS A 524 -0.23 4.05 -33.91
C LYS A 524 -0.45 5.55 -33.73
N TYR A 525 0.20 6.17 -32.74
CA TYR A 525 0.12 7.60 -32.47
C TYR A 525 1.20 8.42 -33.19
N PHE A 526 1.91 7.83 -34.17
CA PHE A 526 2.98 8.51 -34.88
C PHE A 526 2.49 9.85 -35.43
N CYS A 527 3.22 10.91 -35.08
CA CYS A 527 3.01 12.24 -35.62
C CYS A 527 4.25 12.67 -36.40
N GLU A 528 4.06 13.14 -37.62
CA GLU A 528 5.14 13.73 -38.39
C GLU A 528 5.52 15.09 -37.78
N LEU A 529 6.82 15.31 -37.59
CA LEU A 529 7.36 16.51 -36.95
C LEU A 529 8.30 17.25 -37.89
N THR A 530 8.39 18.56 -37.67
CA THR A 530 9.35 19.42 -38.35
C THR A 530 9.94 20.40 -37.36
N LEU A 531 11.25 20.63 -37.45
CA LEU A 531 11.97 21.56 -36.58
C LEU A 531 11.74 23.01 -37.04
N ASP A 532 11.55 23.92 -36.08
CA ASP A 532 11.25 25.32 -36.38
C ASP A 532 12.52 26.19 -36.48
N PRO A 533 12.91 26.66 -37.68
CA PRO A 533 14.06 27.54 -37.86
C PRO A 533 13.92 28.90 -37.16
N ASN A 534 12.70 29.34 -36.84
CA ASN A 534 12.45 30.59 -36.13
C ASN A 534 12.80 30.49 -34.64
N THR A 535 12.79 29.29 -34.07
CA THR A 535 13.21 29.06 -32.68
C THR A 535 14.70 28.74 -32.55
N ALA A 536 15.31 28.20 -33.61
CA ALA A 536 16.65 27.65 -33.57
C ALA A 536 17.72 28.67 -33.15
N ASN A 537 18.53 28.31 -32.16
CA ASN A 537 19.71 29.08 -31.81
C ASN A 537 20.67 29.18 -33.00
N ARG A 538 21.39 30.31 -33.14
CA ARG A 538 22.31 30.53 -34.27
C ARG A 538 23.51 29.57 -34.30
N ARG A 539 23.77 28.78 -33.26
CA ARG A 539 24.79 27.70 -33.26
C ARG A 539 24.24 26.33 -33.66
N LEU A 540 23.01 26.28 -34.16
CA LEU A 540 22.39 25.05 -34.64
C LEU A 540 22.16 25.14 -36.15
N GLN A 541 22.63 24.13 -36.89
CA GLN A 541 22.40 24.02 -38.33
C GLN A 541 21.31 22.97 -38.59
N LEU A 542 20.21 23.41 -39.21
CA LEU A 542 19.14 22.53 -39.69
C LEU A 542 19.48 21.98 -41.08
N SER A 543 19.10 20.73 -41.33
CA SER A 543 19.26 20.04 -42.62
C SER A 543 18.13 19.05 -42.86
N GLU A 544 18.15 18.38 -44.02
CA GLU A 544 17.17 17.33 -44.38
C GLU A 544 15.72 17.84 -44.25
N ASN A 545 15.40 18.96 -44.89
CA ASN A 545 14.09 19.61 -44.82
C ASN A 545 13.60 19.85 -43.38
N ASN A 546 14.49 20.31 -42.51
CA ASN A 546 14.23 20.54 -41.08
C ASN A 546 13.83 19.27 -40.30
N LYS A 547 14.23 18.08 -40.76
CA LYS A 547 14.14 16.83 -39.98
C LYS A 547 15.40 16.57 -39.14
N LYS A 548 16.52 17.24 -39.43
CA LYS A 548 17.79 17.04 -38.73
C LYS A 548 18.40 18.34 -38.25
N VAL A 549 19.07 18.27 -37.11
CA VAL A 549 19.81 19.39 -36.54
C VAL A 549 21.14 18.92 -35.95
N LYS A 550 22.19 19.70 -36.16
CA LYS A 550 23.49 19.52 -35.53
C LYS A 550 23.98 20.82 -34.91
N ARG A 551 24.80 20.69 -33.87
CA ARG A 551 25.49 21.85 -33.31
C ARG A 551 26.73 22.16 -34.14
N VAL A 552 26.97 23.45 -34.38
CA VAL A 552 28.11 23.94 -35.15
C VAL A 552 28.75 25.13 -34.43
N PHE A 553 30.01 25.43 -34.76
CA PHE A 553 30.69 26.59 -34.21
C PHE A 553 30.32 27.88 -34.96
N GLU A 554 30.05 27.76 -36.26
CA GLU A 554 29.68 28.86 -37.14
C GLU A 554 28.28 29.39 -36.83
N VAL A 555 28.17 30.72 -36.75
CA VAL A 555 26.90 31.41 -36.56
C VAL A 555 26.08 31.29 -37.85
N GLN A 556 24.95 30.58 -37.78
CA GLN A 556 24.03 30.42 -38.89
C GLN A 556 23.24 31.71 -39.16
N SER A 557 23.00 32.00 -40.43
CA SER A 557 22.35 33.21 -40.92
C SER A 557 20.81 33.09 -40.87
N TYR A 558 20.25 32.90 -39.68
CA TYR A 558 18.80 32.93 -39.50
C TYR A 558 18.29 34.37 -39.29
N PRO A 559 17.10 34.73 -39.82
CA PRO A 559 16.47 36.02 -39.57
C PRO A 559 16.21 36.25 -38.07
N ASP A 560 16.20 37.49 -37.61
CA ASP A 560 15.79 37.76 -36.23
C ASP A 560 14.32 37.42 -36.00
N HIS A 561 14.04 36.80 -34.86
CA HIS A 561 12.70 36.35 -34.50
C HIS A 561 12.53 36.36 -32.97
N GLN A 562 11.33 36.74 -32.51
CA GLN A 562 11.02 36.83 -31.08
C GLN A 562 11.16 35.49 -30.35
N ASP A 563 10.80 34.39 -31.03
CA ASP A 563 10.86 33.03 -30.48
C ASP A 563 12.26 32.38 -30.58
N ARG A 564 13.30 33.11 -31.02
CA ARG A 564 14.65 32.55 -31.18
C ARG A 564 15.37 32.37 -29.83
N PHE A 565 15.90 31.19 -29.55
CA PHE A 565 16.78 30.95 -28.41
C PHE A 565 18.13 31.64 -28.60
N GLU A 566 18.58 32.41 -27.61
CA GLU A 566 19.80 33.23 -27.71
C GLU A 566 21.02 32.60 -27.03
N SER A 567 20.92 32.26 -25.75
CA SER A 567 22.09 31.89 -24.94
C SER A 567 22.43 30.41 -24.99
N HIS A 568 21.47 29.55 -25.32
CA HIS A 568 21.64 28.09 -25.31
C HIS A 568 21.29 27.50 -26.68
N PRO A 569 22.05 26.49 -27.15
CA PRO A 569 21.85 25.81 -28.43
C PRO A 569 20.60 24.92 -28.35
N GLN A 570 19.45 25.55 -28.45
CA GLN A 570 18.12 24.96 -28.34
C GLN A 570 17.27 25.31 -29.56
N LEU A 571 16.29 24.46 -29.85
CA LEU A 571 15.21 24.72 -30.79
C LEU A 571 13.96 23.95 -30.39
N MET A 572 12.85 24.26 -31.04
CA MET A 572 11.56 23.58 -30.88
C MET A 572 11.02 23.08 -32.24
N SER A 573 10.01 22.20 -32.19
CA SER A 573 9.19 21.86 -33.37
C SER A 573 8.26 23.02 -33.74
N SER A 574 7.85 23.04 -35.02
CA SER A 574 6.90 24.03 -35.53
C SER A 574 5.44 23.71 -35.13
N THR A 575 5.14 22.42 -34.98
CA THR A 575 3.78 21.94 -34.71
C THR A 575 3.58 21.71 -33.22
N GLY A 576 2.45 22.19 -32.71
CA GLY A 576 1.98 21.92 -31.35
C GLY A 576 1.31 20.56 -31.27
N LEU A 577 1.72 19.76 -30.30
CA LEU A 577 1.17 18.46 -29.94
C LEU A 577 -0.11 18.65 -29.12
N THR A 578 -1.20 18.10 -29.65
CA THR A 578 -2.50 18.04 -28.99
C THR A 578 -2.99 16.59 -29.03
N GLY A 579 -3.57 16.08 -27.94
CA GLY A 579 -3.98 14.68 -27.85
C GLY A 579 -2.83 13.69 -27.60
N ARG A 580 -2.88 12.53 -28.24
CA ARG A 580 -1.85 11.47 -28.15
C ARG A 580 -0.89 11.55 -29.32
N CYS A 581 0.40 11.71 -29.03
CA CYS A 581 1.45 11.88 -30.03
C CYS A 581 2.64 10.98 -29.72
N TYR A 582 3.22 10.38 -30.75
CA TYR A 582 4.40 9.54 -30.66
C TYR A 582 5.42 9.92 -31.74
N TRP A 583 6.69 9.96 -31.39
CA TRP A 583 7.77 10.14 -32.35
C TRP A 583 9.06 9.46 -31.88
N GLU A 584 9.93 9.14 -32.84
CA GLU A 584 11.27 8.59 -32.60
C GLU A 584 12.33 9.59 -33.09
N VAL A 585 13.45 9.66 -32.36
CA VAL A 585 14.62 10.47 -32.70
C VAL A 585 15.89 9.67 -32.57
N GLU A 586 16.72 9.75 -33.59
CA GLU A 586 18.11 9.29 -33.53
C GLU A 586 18.97 10.40 -32.93
N CYS A 587 19.65 10.10 -31.83
CA CYS A 587 20.50 11.05 -31.13
C CYS A 587 21.96 10.59 -31.18
N SER A 588 22.87 11.54 -31.35
CA SER A 588 24.32 11.34 -31.24
C SER A 588 24.92 12.48 -30.42
N GLY A 589 25.87 12.16 -29.52
CA GLY A 589 26.52 13.13 -28.63
C GLY A 589 25.69 13.46 -27.37
N ASP A 590 25.90 14.66 -26.82
CA ASP A 590 25.21 15.17 -25.64
C ASP A 590 23.94 15.94 -26.06
N VAL A 591 22.78 15.32 -25.84
CA VAL A 591 21.47 15.83 -26.29
C VAL A 591 20.47 15.84 -25.13
N ASN A 592 19.68 16.90 -25.01
CA ASN A 592 18.42 16.88 -24.27
C ASN A 592 17.24 16.80 -25.24
N ILE A 593 16.34 15.85 -25.01
CA ILE A 593 15.06 15.69 -25.70
C ILE A 593 13.98 16.16 -24.73
N ALA A 594 13.17 17.14 -25.12
CA ALA A 594 12.21 17.75 -24.23
C ALA A 594 10.82 17.87 -24.86
N VAL A 595 9.83 17.97 -23.97
CA VAL A 595 8.49 18.44 -24.29
C VAL A 595 8.27 19.71 -23.47
N THR A 596 7.78 20.79 -24.10
CA THR A 596 7.72 22.11 -23.49
C THR A 596 6.45 22.86 -23.87
N TYR A 597 6.00 23.79 -23.03
CA TYR A 597 5.06 24.81 -23.47
C TYR A 597 5.71 25.81 -24.42
N ARG A 598 4.88 26.52 -25.19
CA ARG A 598 5.32 27.60 -26.07
C ARG A 598 5.89 28.79 -25.29
N GLY A 599 5.43 29.02 -24.07
CA GLY A 599 5.81 30.18 -23.24
C GLY A 599 7.21 30.13 -22.62
N ILE A 600 8.01 29.08 -22.89
CA ILE A 600 9.32 28.92 -22.26
C ILE A 600 10.20 30.13 -22.52
N ARG A 601 10.92 30.59 -21.48
CA ARG A 601 11.84 31.73 -21.61
C ARG A 601 13.00 31.36 -22.55
N ARG A 602 13.23 32.20 -23.57
CA ARG A 602 14.25 31.94 -24.61
C ARG A 602 15.42 32.94 -24.62
N LYS A 603 15.30 34.00 -23.82
CA LYS A 603 16.16 35.18 -23.81
C LYS A 603 16.92 35.31 -22.49
N GLY A 604 18.20 35.63 -22.56
CA GLY A 604 19.13 35.71 -21.43
C GLY A 604 19.74 34.38 -21.01
N ASN A 605 20.73 34.44 -20.11
CA ASN A 605 21.58 33.31 -19.71
C ASN A 605 21.14 32.62 -18.41
N SER A 606 19.87 32.77 -18.03
CA SER A 606 19.32 32.08 -16.83
C SER A 606 19.21 30.58 -17.07
N THR A 607 19.33 29.78 -16.00
CA THR A 607 19.05 28.33 -16.04
C THR A 607 17.62 28.04 -16.45
N ASP A 608 16.67 28.92 -16.12
CA ASP A 608 15.26 28.79 -16.50
C ASP A 608 15.03 28.78 -18.01
N CYS A 609 15.99 29.26 -18.81
CA CYS A 609 15.92 29.22 -20.27
C CYS A 609 16.22 27.83 -20.83
N ARG A 610 16.67 26.86 -20.01
CA ARG A 610 17.10 25.52 -20.44
C ARG A 610 15.97 24.52 -20.28
N PHE A 611 15.77 23.66 -21.28
CA PHE A 611 14.82 22.55 -21.16
C PHE A 611 15.11 21.66 -19.94
N GLY A 612 14.08 21.41 -19.13
CA GLY A 612 14.11 20.64 -17.89
C GLY A 612 14.52 21.42 -16.63
N PHE A 613 14.99 22.66 -16.76
CA PHE A 613 15.41 23.51 -15.63
C PHE A 613 14.38 24.61 -15.31
N ASN A 614 13.14 24.38 -15.70
CA ASN A 614 11.97 25.21 -15.41
C ASN A 614 10.73 24.32 -15.24
N ASP A 615 9.63 24.91 -14.81
CA ASP A 615 8.34 24.26 -14.65
C ASP A 615 7.56 24.10 -15.99
N GLN A 616 8.08 24.65 -17.08
CA GLN A 616 7.43 24.63 -18.40
C GLN A 616 7.90 23.50 -19.33
N SER A 617 8.88 22.70 -18.91
CA SER A 617 9.46 21.66 -19.76
C SER A 617 9.84 20.39 -18.99
N TRP A 618 9.69 19.26 -19.67
CA TRP A 618 10.02 17.91 -19.20
C TRP A 618 11.05 17.32 -20.14
N SER A 619 12.24 17.00 -19.61
CA SER A 619 13.42 16.74 -20.43
C SER A 619 14.11 15.44 -20.07
N LEU A 620 14.57 14.73 -21.09
CA LEU A 620 15.47 13.59 -21.01
C LEU A 620 16.84 14.01 -21.51
N TRP A 621 17.85 13.96 -20.65
CA TRP A 621 19.25 14.14 -20.98
C TRP A 621 19.88 12.80 -21.38
N CYS A 622 20.48 12.76 -22.56
CA CYS A 622 21.16 11.62 -23.16
C CYS A 622 22.67 11.91 -23.27
N TYR A 623 23.48 11.30 -22.42
CA TYR A 623 24.96 11.41 -22.47
C TYR A 623 25.61 10.15 -21.89
N GLY A 624 25.75 9.09 -22.69
CA GLY A 624 26.22 7.76 -22.24
C GLY A 624 25.26 7.03 -21.29
N ARG A 625 24.47 7.77 -20.50
CA ARG A 625 23.38 7.35 -19.64
C ARG A 625 22.22 8.33 -19.79
N TYR A 626 21.04 7.93 -19.33
CA TYR A 626 19.86 8.78 -19.28
C TYR A 626 19.79 9.50 -17.93
N SER A 627 19.38 10.76 -17.93
CA SER A 627 18.93 11.52 -16.75
C SER A 627 17.64 12.27 -17.12
N VAL A 628 16.71 12.44 -16.20
CA VAL A 628 15.48 13.22 -16.46
C VAL A 628 15.46 14.48 -15.61
N CYS A 629 15.05 15.59 -16.22
CA CYS A 629 15.08 16.92 -15.64
C CYS A 629 13.70 17.60 -15.74
N HIS A 630 13.23 18.14 -14.63
CA HIS A 630 12.06 19.02 -14.56
C HIS A 630 12.16 19.96 -13.35
N ASN A 631 11.86 21.24 -13.53
CA ASN A 631 11.85 22.26 -12.47
C ASN A 631 13.12 22.27 -11.60
N ASN A 632 14.30 22.26 -12.24
CA ASN A 632 15.63 22.18 -11.61
C ASN A 632 15.93 20.89 -10.83
N TYR A 633 15.00 19.92 -10.81
CA TYR A 633 15.26 18.59 -10.26
C TYR A 633 15.76 17.67 -11.37
N THR A 634 16.96 17.12 -11.18
CA THR A 634 17.54 16.08 -12.04
C THR A 634 17.53 14.76 -11.31
N THR A 635 16.99 13.71 -11.93
CA THR A 635 16.99 12.35 -11.37
C THR A 635 17.54 11.37 -12.40
N LEU A 636 18.21 10.32 -11.94
CA LEU A 636 18.68 9.23 -12.79
C LEU A 636 17.58 8.17 -12.92
N PRO A 637 17.04 7.91 -14.13
CA PRO A 637 16.14 6.79 -14.39
C PRO A 637 16.77 5.47 -13.97
N GLN A 638 16.00 4.66 -13.27
CA GLN A 638 16.49 3.44 -12.62
C GLN A 638 16.90 2.33 -13.61
N SER A 639 16.39 2.36 -14.86
CA SER A 639 16.74 1.42 -15.94
C SER A 639 18.14 1.63 -16.55
N SER A 640 18.91 2.60 -16.05
CA SER A 640 20.28 2.88 -16.51
C SER A 640 21.37 1.94 -15.95
N SER A 641 21.02 0.99 -15.05
CA SER A 641 21.94 -0.06 -14.61
C SER A 641 21.92 -1.26 -15.54
N SER A 642 22.43 -1.11 -16.76
CA SER A 642 22.98 -2.25 -17.48
C SER A 642 24.22 -2.72 -16.71
N SER A 643 24.20 -4.00 -16.32
CA SER A 643 25.30 -4.76 -15.75
C SER A 643 26.62 -4.48 -16.49
N SER A 644 27.46 -3.62 -15.93
CA SER A 644 28.86 -3.54 -16.30
C SER A 644 29.57 -4.73 -15.65
N SER A 645 29.69 -5.81 -16.40
CA SER A 645 30.78 -6.77 -16.19
C SER A 645 32.09 -5.99 -16.16
N SER A 646 32.81 -6.13 -15.04
CA SER A 646 34.13 -5.56 -14.84
C SER A 646 35.10 -6.11 -15.88
N SER A 647 35.48 -5.28 -16.85
CA SER A 647 36.71 -5.44 -17.61
C SER A 647 37.32 -4.06 -17.86
N SER A 648 38.59 -3.97 -17.50
CA SER A 648 39.45 -2.81 -17.37
C SER A 648 39.76 -2.08 -18.69
N SER A 649 39.93 -0.76 -18.55
CA SER A 649 40.83 0.11 -19.32
C SER A 649 40.78 0.07 -20.86
N SER A 650 40.07 1.03 -21.45
CA SER A 650 40.60 1.85 -22.54
C SER A 650 39.70 3.07 -22.76
N SER A 651 40.29 4.25 -22.64
CA SER A 651 39.75 5.54 -23.02
C SER A 651 39.50 5.57 -24.53
N SER A 652 38.28 5.19 -24.92
CA SER A 652 37.69 5.55 -26.20
C SER A 652 36.37 6.25 -25.93
N SER A 653 36.24 7.47 -26.43
CA SER A 653 35.02 8.28 -26.41
C SER A 653 33.92 7.53 -27.16
N SER A 654 33.17 6.70 -26.46
CA SER A 654 31.98 6.05 -27.01
C SER A 654 30.90 7.11 -27.18
N SER A 655 30.80 7.66 -28.39
CA SER A 655 29.63 8.42 -28.82
C SER A 655 28.41 7.53 -28.66
N SER A 656 27.59 7.80 -27.65
CA SER A 656 26.34 7.08 -27.42
C SER A 656 25.34 7.46 -28.50
N SER A 657 25.41 6.79 -29.66
CA SER A 657 24.32 6.81 -30.63
C SER A 657 23.18 5.94 -30.15
N GLY A 658 21.95 6.43 -30.24
CA GLY A 658 20.78 5.67 -29.83
C GLY A 658 19.48 6.32 -30.28
N THR A 659 18.50 5.48 -30.57
CA THR A 659 17.13 5.94 -30.87
C THR A 659 16.34 6.03 -29.58
N VAL A 660 15.73 7.19 -29.35
CA VAL A 660 14.82 7.46 -28.24
C VAL A 660 13.44 7.74 -28.83
N SER A 661 12.42 7.15 -28.23
CA SER A 661 11.03 7.50 -28.55
C SER A 661 10.37 8.27 -27.42
N VAL A 662 9.44 9.14 -27.78
CA VAL A 662 8.66 9.92 -26.83
C VAL A 662 7.19 9.71 -27.14
N TYR A 663 6.42 9.44 -26.09
CA TYR A 663 4.96 9.34 -26.14
C TYR A 663 4.34 10.38 -25.22
N VAL A 664 3.52 11.25 -25.80
CA VAL A 664 2.74 12.26 -25.08
C VAL A 664 1.29 11.80 -25.07
N ASP A 665 0.70 11.68 -23.89
CA ASP A 665 -0.74 11.52 -23.70
C ASP A 665 -1.23 12.79 -23.02
N HIS A 666 -1.59 13.80 -23.83
CA HIS A 666 -1.97 15.11 -23.35
C HIS A 666 -3.22 15.05 -22.44
N PRO A 667 -4.32 14.36 -22.82
CA PRO A 667 -5.49 14.23 -21.96
C PRO A 667 -5.23 13.49 -20.65
N ALA A 668 -4.35 12.48 -20.66
CA ALA A 668 -3.97 11.74 -19.45
C ALA A 668 -2.86 12.43 -18.64
N GLY A 669 -2.33 13.55 -19.13
CA GLY A 669 -1.31 14.31 -18.41
C GLY A 669 0.02 13.58 -18.30
N SER A 670 0.48 12.88 -19.35
CA SER A 670 1.78 12.19 -19.31
C SER A 670 2.71 12.43 -20.49
N VAL A 671 4.02 12.43 -20.21
CA VAL A 671 5.11 12.36 -21.18
C VAL A 671 5.99 11.16 -20.80
N SER A 672 6.12 10.19 -21.70
CA SER A 672 6.91 8.97 -21.47
C SER A 672 8.07 8.89 -22.47
N PHE A 673 9.24 8.50 -21.98
CA PHE A 673 10.45 8.31 -22.77
C PHE A 673 10.83 6.82 -22.81
N TYR A 674 11.23 6.33 -23.97
CA TYR A 674 11.68 4.95 -24.15
C TYR A 674 12.96 4.91 -24.97
N ARG A 675 13.83 3.95 -24.66
CA ARG A 675 14.91 3.54 -25.55
C ARG A 675 14.36 2.55 -26.56
N VAL A 676 14.66 2.76 -27.83
CA VAL A 676 14.28 1.81 -28.90
C VAL A 676 15.43 0.83 -29.12
N SER A 677 15.13 -0.47 -29.05
CA SER A 677 16.11 -1.54 -29.28
C SER A 677 15.43 -2.72 -29.96
N SER A 678 15.87 -3.09 -31.18
CA SER A 678 15.30 -4.19 -31.96
C SER A 678 13.77 -4.14 -32.01
N ASP A 679 13.22 -2.97 -32.37
CA ASP A 679 11.79 -2.62 -32.39
C ASP A 679 11.03 -2.66 -31.06
N LYS A 680 11.68 -3.05 -29.96
CA LYS A 680 11.10 -3.00 -28.61
C LYS A 680 11.29 -1.63 -27.97
N LEU A 681 10.25 -1.16 -27.29
CA LEU A 681 10.29 0.06 -26.47
C LEU A 681 10.67 -0.32 -25.04
N ILE A 682 11.85 0.09 -24.59
CA ILE A 682 12.32 -0.09 -23.22
C ILE A 682 12.02 1.20 -22.46
N HIS A 683 11.12 1.14 -21.48
CA HIS A 683 10.72 2.32 -20.70
C HIS A 683 11.91 2.94 -19.96
N ILE A 684 12.06 4.26 -20.09
CA ILE A 684 13.04 5.05 -19.35
C ILE A 684 12.35 5.77 -18.19
N HIS A 685 11.35 6.59 -18.49
CA HIS A 685 10.67 7.41 -17.50
C HIS A 685 9.33 7.96 -18.00
N THR A 686 8.40 8.23 -17.08
CA THR A 686 7.14 8.93 -17.36
C THR A 686 6.93 10.07 -16.37
N PHE A 687 6.78 11.28 -16.89
CA PHE A 687 6.26 12.42 -16.14
C PHE A 687 4.73 12.37 -16.10
N LYS A 688 4.16 12.75 -14.96
CA LYS A 688 2.71 12.93 -14.76
C LYS A 688 2.43 14.35 -14.27
N THR A 689 1.56 15.06 -14.97
CA THR A 689 1.22 16.47 -14.69
C THR A 689 -0.09 16.82 -15.40
N THR A 690 -0.67 17.99 -15.11
CA THR A 690 -1.82 18.50 -15.86
C THR A 690 -1.33 19.45 -16.93
N PHE A 691 -1.59 19.14 -18.20
CA PHE A 691 -1.25 20.04 -19.29
C PHE A 691 -2.37 21.06 -19.55
N THR A 692 -2.01 22.34 -19.65
CA THR A 692 -2.96 23.45 -19.83
C THR A 692 -2.99 23.99 -21.25
N GLU A 693 -1.94 23.74 -22.02
CA GLU A 693 -1.73 24.29 -23.36
C GLU A 693 -1.15 23.21 -24.30
N PRO A 694 -1.17 23.43 -25.63
CA PRO A 694 -0.44 22.59 -26.57
C PRO A 694 1.06 22.52 -26.22
N LEU A 695 1.62 21.33 -26.38
CA LEU A 695 3.03 21.07 -26.10
C LEU A 695 3.85 21.09 -27.38
N PHE A 696 5.15 21.32 -27.27
CA PHE A 696 6.07 21.35 -28.40
C PHE A 696 7.27 20.48 -28.10
N VAL A 697 7.82 19.84 -29.14
CA VAL A 697 9.06 19.07 -29.01
C VAL A 697 10.21 20.05 -28.94
N GLY A 698 11.16 19.82 -28.05
CA GLY A 698 12.35 20.65 -27.87
C GLY A 698 13.62 19.81 -27.90
N PHE A 699 14.68 20.36 -28.49
CA PHE A 699 16.01 19.74 -28.46
C PHE A 699 17.07 20.74 -27.99
N ARG A 700 18.01 20.26 -27.19
CA ARG A 700 19.22 21.01 -26.81
C ARG A 700 20.45 20.16 -27.13
N LEU A 701 21.45 20.76 -27.77
CA LEU A 701 22.68 20.05 -28.17
C LEU A 701 23.87 20.65 -27.42
N ASN A 702 24.45 19.91 -26.46
CA ASN A 702 25.45 20.45 -25.52
C ASN A 702 26.89 20.35 -26.00
N ASP A 703 27.20 19.43 -26.92
CA ASP A 703 28.53 19.31 -27.53
C ASP A 703 28.51 19.62 -29.02
N SER A 704 29.65 20.06 -29.57
CA SER A 704 29.80 20.42 -30.99
C SER A 704 29.61 19.25 -31.96
N ASN A 705 29.75 18.02 -31.50
CA ASN A 705 29.52 16.82 -32.33
C ASN A 705 28.10 16.25 -32.15
N SER A 706 27.24 16.94 -31.40
CA SER A 706 25.90 16.45 -31.13
C SER A 706 24.98 16.67 -32.33
N SER A 707 24.09 15.71 -32.57
CA SER A 707 23.06 15.81 -33.60
C SER A 707 21.80 15.05 -33.21
N VAL A 708 20.68 15.49 -33.78
CA VAL A 708 19.37 14.85 -33.65
C VAL A 708 18.75 14.76 -35.04
N SER A 709 18.25 13.57 -35.39
CA SER A 709 17.46 13.32 -36.59
C SER A 709 16.09 12.81 -36.19
N LEU A 710 15.01 13.41 -36.70
CA LEU A 710 13.65 12.89 -36.58
C LEU A 710 13.50 11.66 -37.48
N CYS A 711 13.03 10.54 -36.92
CA CYS A 711 12.85 9.29 -37.66
C CYS A 711 11.46 9.23 -38.31
N ASP A 712 11.37 8.57 -39.47
CA ASP A 712 10.12 8.09 -40.05
C ASP A 712 9.82 6.70 -39.47
N VAL A 713 8.59 6.45 -38.98
CA VAL A 713 8.21 5.26 -38.18
C VAL A 713 7.02 4.51 -38.76
#